data_AF-A0A6G1GKL6-F1
#
_entry.id   AF-A0A6G1GKL6-F1
#
_cell.length_a   1.000
_cell.length_b   1.000
_cell.length_c   1.000
_cell.angle_alpha   90.00
_cell.angle_beta   90.00
_cell.angle_gamma   90.00
#
_symmetry.space_group_name_H-M   'P 1'
#
loop_
_entity.id
_entity.type
_entity.pdbx_description
1 polymer ?
#
loop_
_entity_poly.entity_id
_entity_poly.type
_entity_poly.pdbx_seq_one_letter_code
_entity_poly.pdbx_strand_id
1 'polypeptide(L)'
;MPRTFLEPKHFAPTTTTTTTTCIRDPRTTKNCCSKSVHFLLPATTTPIHAAATDDADADLDNPPHHRVGAPTNIEKSTSASSTSTSSASSPSVVNMSDPSHTHIDIGTHTTDDVEKLAAAQRAVNDKKALVDLTNGHSYGAEESIAHTQEKNLPGGGNWVVQKFGGTSVGKFAVGIAGVVGTGLKEHRTAVVCSARSNNTKAEGTTNRLLRAAHLAEQSGSRQYDAIVEAIRLDHIDHAKETIRSPEILQQFTEDVTAECLKLVKMLESAQYLEDMTRKVQDKIVSKGEKLSCRFMAALLNDQGIPAEFVDLSNIIDPFDAPKELDEKFYRGLADELASRVLKCGDRVPVITGYFGTVPGGLLNAIGRGYTDLCAALVAVGIQARELQVWKEVDGIFTADPRKVPTARLLPSVSPSEAAELTFYGSEVIHPFTMEQVIRARIPIRIKNVMNPRNKGTLIVPDPIELNARPSPHPSRPLIRSRSASSMNVALARKQTPKRPTAVTIKHGIVVLNVHSNKRTRAHGFLMNIFSILDRFHLSVDLISSSEVHVSMALHSENALLSGGGDDEDELKIASKDLQGAVEALGNWGMVDLVGGMAIVSLVGRQLRNMVGISGRFFSVLGENGVNIEMISQGASEINISCVIEERDADRALNVVHTNLFTFLE
;
A
#
# COMPACT_ATOMS: atom_id res chain seq x y z
N MET A 1 -39.73 -28.98 -40.40
CA MET A 1 -39.82 -30.33 -41.02
C MET A 1 -39.75 -30.15 -42.53
N PRO A 2 -39.19 -31.11 -43.30
CA PRO A 2 -38.69 -32.44 -42.91
C PRO A 2 -37.14 -32.44 -42.80
N ARG A 3 -36.40 -33.18 -41.96
CA ARG A 3 -36.39 -34.57 -41.42
C ARG A 3 -36.04 -35.68 -42.43
N THR A 4 -34.88 -36.31 -42.22
CA THR A 4 -34.64 -37.79 -42.05
C THR A 4 -33.16 -38.02 -41.71
N PHE A 5 -32.79 -38.43 -40.49
CA PHE A 5 -32.69 -39.80 -39.91
C PHE A 5 -31.54 -40.66 -40.44
N LEU A 6 -30.58 -41.03 -39.56
CA LEU A 6 -30.22 -42.41 -39.20
C LEU A 6 -29.12 -42.46 -38.12
N GLU A 7 -29.46 -43.10 -37.01
CA GLU A 7 -28.63 -43.74 -35.97
C GLU A 7 -29.14 -45.22 -35.89
N PRO A 8 -28.65 -46.14 -35.03
CA PRO A 8 -27.33 -46.38 -34.44
C PRO A 8 -26.96 -47.90 -34.50
N LYS A 9 -25.74 -48.34 -34.13
CA LYS A 9 -25.51 -49.71 -33.61
C LYS A 9 -24.36 -49.80 -32.59
N HIS A 10 -24.72 -50.32 -31.41
CA HIS A 10 -23.87 -50.90 -30.36
C HIS A 10 -23.06 -52.11 -30.83
N PHE A 11 -21.94 -52.44 -30.15
CA PHE A 11 -21.71 -53.69 -29.40
C PHE A 11 -20.30 -53.71 -28.74
N ALA A 12 -20.25 -54.05 -27.45
CA ALA A 12 -19.06 -54.54 -26.72
C ALA A 12 -19.08 -56.09 -26.69
N PRO A 13 -18.35 -56.81 -25.82
CA PRO A 13 -16.90 -57.00 -25.61
C PRO A 13 -16.48 -58.50 -25.77
N THR A 14 -15.18 -58.85 -25.65
CA THR A 14 -14.63 -60.20 -25.24
C THR A 14 -13.08 -60.19 -25.34
N THR A 15 -12.31 -60.30 -24.23
CA THR A 15 -11.55 -61.49 -23.72
C THR A 15 -10.75 -62.25 -24.80
N THR A 16 -9.46 -62.64 -24.63
CA THR A 16 -8.99 -63.68 -23.68
C THR A 16 -7.44 -63.83 -23.70
N THR A 17 -6.85 -64.25 -22.55
CA THR A 17 -5.66 -65.16 -22.31
C THR A 17 -4.22 -64.78 -22.76
N THR A 18 -3.09 -65.21 -22.16
CA THR A 18 -2.59 -65.74 -20.85
C THR A 18 -1.11 -66.12 -21.06
N THR A 19 -0.19 -65.82 -20.11
CA THR A 19 0.93 -66.67 -19.55
C THR A 19 1.95 -65.75 -18.84
N THR A 20 2.12 -65.75 -17.51
CA THR A 20 2.73 -66.72 -16.55
C THR A 20 4.27 -66.72 -16.52
N THR A 21 4.86 -66.18 -15.44
CA THR A 21 5.78 -66.95 -14.55
C THR A 21 6.05 -66.20 -13.24
N CYS A 22 5.80 -66.90 -12.13
CA CYS A 22 6.10 -66.55 -10.74
C CYS A 22 7.38 -67.27 -10.26
N ILE A 23 7.79 -66.97 -9.00
CA ILE A 23 8.57 -67.74 -7.99
C ILE A 23 9.73 -66.84 -7.48
N ARG A 24 9.98 -66.58 -6.18
CA ARG A 24 9.52 -67.05 -4.86
C ARG A 24 10.00 -66.05 -3.78
N ASP A 25 9.24 -65.93 -2.69
CA ASP A 25 9.70 -65.50 -1.34
C ASP A 25 10.15 -66.77 -0.57
N PRO A 26 11.06 -66.69 0.44
CA PRO A 26 10.55 -66.62 1.82
C PRO A 26 11.41 -65.82 2.84
N ARG A 27 10.72 -64.98 3.60
CA ARG A 27 10.78 -64.71 5.06
C ARG A 27 11.98 -65.16 5.92
N THR A 28 12.24 -64.26 6.88
CA THR A 28 12.51 -64.42 8.33
C THR A 28 13.94 -64.35 8.91
N THR A 29 14.03 -63.42 9.88
CA THR A 29 14.76 -63.45 11.17
C THR A 29 16.19 -62.91 11.31
N LYS A 30 16.25 -61.90 12.22
CA LYS A 30 17.16 -61.72 13.36
C LYS A 30 18.53 -61.01 13.17
N ASN A 31 18.73 -60.11 14.13
CA ASN A 31 19.97 -59.62 14.74
C ASN A 31 20.71 -58.45 14.08
N CYS A 32 20.27 -57.25 14.47
CA CYS A 32 21.17 -56.14 14.82
C CYS A 32 22.21 -56.59 15.86
N CYS A 33 23.47 -56.22 15.65
CA CYS A 33 24.41 -56.02 16.75
C CYS A 33 25.48 -54.97 16.40
N SER A 34 25.49 -53.93 17.24
CA SER A 34 26.68 -53.29 17.82
C SER A 34 27.24 -51.99 17.24
N LYS A 35 27.52 -51.11 18.23
CA LYS A 35 28.43 -49.94 18.30
C LYS A 35 27.80 -48.59 17.92
N SER A 36 27.18 -47.85 18.84
CA SER A 36 27.68 -47.17 20.06
C SER A 36 28.66 -46.03 19.78
N VAL A 37 28.19 -44.78 19.92
CA VAL A 37 28.96 -43.65 20.49
C VAL A 37 27.99 -42.79 21.32
N HIS A 38 28.28 -42.71 22.62
CA HIS A 38 27.66 -41.85 23.64
C HIS A 38 28.39 -40.50 23.73
N PHE A 39 27.71 -39.49 24.32
CA PHE A 39 28.18 -38.43 25.25
C PHE A 39 27.29 -37.16 25.03
N LEU A 40 26.81 -36.38 26.01
CA LEU A 40 26.67 -36.47 27.46
C LEU A 40 25.79 -35.26 27.89
N LEU A 41 24.79 -35.46 28.75
CA LEU A 41 24.05 -34.42 29.50
C LEU A 41 24.67 -34.30 30.90
N PRO A 42 24.53 -33.16 31.59
CA PRO A 42 24.44 -33.17 33.04
C PRO A 42 23.09 -32.66 33.52
N ALA A 43 22.46 -33.46 34.37
CA ALA A 43 21.41 -33.06 35.29
C ALA A 43 22.04 -32.78 36.66
N THR A 44 21.53 -31.77 37.37
CA THR A 44 21.71 -31.61 38.82
C THR A 44 20.36 -31.24 39.42
N THR A 45 19.93 -32.02 40.40
CA THR A 45 18.67 -31.93 41.14
C THR A 45 18.90 -31.50 42.60
N THR A 46 17.81 -30.99 43.21
CA THR A 46 17.43 -30.92 44.65
C THR A 46 17.67 -29.60 45.41
N PRO A 47 16.91 -29.29 46.49
CA PRO A 47 15.44 -29.40 46.68
C PRO A 47 14.77 -28.28 47.55
N ILE A 48 13.41 -28.28 47.59
CA ILE A 48 12.46 -27.89 48.68
C ILE A 48 12.47 -26.47 49.30
N HIS A 49 11.34 -25.75 49.18
CA HIS A 49 10.51 -25.32 50.34
C HIS A 49 9.12 -24.81 49.88
N ALA A 50 8.08 -25.48 50.38
CA ALA A 50 6.70 -25.01 50.40
C ALA A 50 6.35 -24.60 51.84
N ALA A 51 5.61 -23.51 52.00
CA ALA A 51 4.92 -23.15 53.24
C ALA A 51 3.56 -22.56 52.87
N ALA A 52 2.54 -23.07 53.57
CA ALA A 52 1.11 -22.83 53.42
C ALA A 52 0.64 -21.57 54.18
N THR A 53 -0.70 -21.41 54.29
CA THR A 53 -1.55 -20.41 54.99
C THR A 53 -2.08 -19.32 54.04
N ASP A 54 -3.39 -19.00 53.92
CA ASP A 54 -4.54 -19.16 54.83
C ASP A 54 -5.89 -19.26 54.09
N ASP A 55 -6.82 -20.01 54.70
CA ASP A 55 -8.28 -19.91 54.56
C ASP A 55 -8.80 -18.65 55.28
N ALA A 56 -9.84 -18.00 54.74
CA ALA A 56 -11.03 -17.58 55.50
C ALA A 56 -12.05 -16.83 54.63
N ASP A 57 -13.24 -17.43 54.55
CA ASP A 57 -14.51 -16.83 54.16
C ASP A 57 -14.91 -15.62 55.04
N ALA A 58 -15.65 -14.67 54.46
CA ALA A 58 -16.75 -13.99 55.14
C ALA A 58 -17.68 -13.28 54.13
N ASP A 59 -18.91 -13.80 54.07
CA ASP A 59 -20.11 -13.21 53.51
C ASP A 59 -20.43 -11.80 54.06
N LEU A 60 -21.15 -10.98 53.28
CA LEU A 60 -22.55 -10.57 53.57
C LEU A 60 -23.00 -9.32 52.79
N ASP A 61 -24.04 -9.53 51.99
CA ASP A 61 -25.30 -8.77 51.92
C ASP A 61 -25.33 -7.23 51.70
N ASN A 62 -25.86 -6.92 50.52
CA ASN A 62 -26.76 -5.82 50.12
C ASN A 62 -27.96 -5.66 51.11
N PRO A 63 -28.94 -4.70 51.02
CA PRO A 63 -29.26 -3.72 49.96
C PRO A 63 -29.81 -2.35 50.56
N PRO A 64 -30.91 -1.73 50.08
CA PRO A 64 -30.95 -0.66 49.06
C PRO A 64 -31.72 0.62 49.53
N HIS A 65 -31.84 1.64 48.67
CA HIS A 65 -33.13 2.29 48.28
C HIS A 65 -32.98 3.71 47.68
N HIS A 66 -33.70 3.93 46.56
CA HIS A 66 -34.61 5.05 46.18
C HIS A 66 -34.27 6.52 46.54
N ARG A 67 -34.66 7.57 45.81
CA ARG A 67 -35.54 7.83 44.64
C ARG A 67 -35.38 9.32 44.29
N VAL A 68 -35.48 9.64 42.99
CA VAL A 68 -36.33 10.69 42.37
C VAL A 68 -36.26 12.15 42.88
N GLY A 69 -36.07 13.09 41.95
CA GLY A 69 -36.69 14.42 42.05
C GLY A 69 -35.95 15.55 41.31
N ALA A 70 -36.33 15.79 40.07
CA ALA A 70 -36.02 16.99 39.28
C ALA A 70 -36.81 18.23 39.81
N PRO A 71 -36.98 19.33 39.02
CA PRO A 71 -36.04 20.30 38.45
C PRO A 71 -36.38 21.74 38.94
N THR A 72 -35.64 22.79 38.54
CA THR A 72 -36.19 24.03 37.92
C THR A 72 -35.13 25.12 37.70
N ASN A 73 -35.31 25.80 36.57
CA ASN A 73 -34.62 26.98 36.06
C ASN A 73 -34.68 28.19 37.03
N ILE A 74 -33.81 29.20 36.82
CA ILE A 74 -34.21 30.57 36.41
C ILE A 74 -33.02 31.57 36.44
N GLU A 75 -32.98 32.37 35.36
CA GLU A 75 -32.46 33.74 35.18
C GLU A 75 -30.96 34.10 35.06
N LYS A 76 -30.68 34.51 33.80
CA LYS A 76 -29.85 35.62 33.34
C LYS A 76 -29.64 36.76 34.36
N SER A 77 -28.42 37.26 34.44
CA SER A 77 -28.19 38.71 34.39
C SER A 77 -26.84 39.05 33.75
N THR A 78 -26.93 39.99 32.82
CA THR A 78 -25.85 40.70 32.13
C THR A 78 -25.26 41.78 33.02
N SER A 79 -23.94 41.99 32.98
CA SER A 79 -23.36 43.35 32.94
C SER A 79 -21.89 43.31 32.50
N ALA A 80 -21.55 44.27 31.66
CA ALA A 80 -20.25 44.51 31.08
C ALA A 80 -19.56 45.72 31.77
N SER A 81 -18.32 46.00 31.34
CA SER A 81 -17.45 47.17 31.60
C SER A 81 -16.48 47.02 32.78
N SER A 82 -15.22 47.47 32.75
CA SER A 82 -14.34 48.04 31.72
C SER A 82 -12.95 48.34 32.31
N THR A 83 -11.88 48.14 31.52
CA THR A 83 -10.61 48.92 31.41
C THR A 83 -9.70 49.27 32.61
N SER A 84 -8.40 48.93 32.49
CA SER A 84 -7.19 49.82 32.47
C SER A 84 -5.90 48.99 32.76
N THR A 85 -4.96 48.80 31.81
CA THR A 85 -3.75 49.57 31.41
C THR A 85 -2.62 49.76 32.45
N SER A 86 -1.43 49.18 32.16
CA SER A 86 -0.03 49.68 32.33
C SER A 86 0.91 48.44 32.39
N SER A 87 1.92 48.16 31.55
CA SER A 87 3.06 48.86 30.91
C SER A 87 4.41 48.66 31.65
N ALA A 88 5.45 48.35 30.85
CA ALA A 88 6.91 48.43 31.09
C ALA A 88 7.60 47.21 31.75
N SER A 89 8.84 46.78 31.42
CA SER A 89 9.80 47.06 30.32
C SER A 89 11.06 46.20 30.55
N SER A 90 11.79 45.89 29.47
CA SER A 90 13.08 45.18 29.39
C SER A 90 14.27 45.89 30.07
N PRO A 91 15.47 45.27 30.10
CA PRO A 91 16.71 46.03 29.93
C PRO A 91 17.70 45.43 28.90
N SER A 92 18.59 46.31 28.43
CA SER A 92 19.52 46.19 27.31
C SER A 92 21.00 46.32 27.72
N VAL A 93 21.85 45.61 26.97
CA VAL A 93 23.27 45.84 26.54
C VAL A 93 24.15 46.87 27.27
N VAL A 94 25.39 46.45 27.63
CA VAL A 94 26.61 47.29 27.65
C VAL A 94 27.84 46.46 27.21
N ASN A 95 28.78 47.12 26.53
CA ASN A 95 30.02 46.65 25.89
C ASN A 95 31.23 47.40 26.52
N MET A 96 32.42 46.79 26.68
CA MET A 96 33.78 47.39 26.87
C MET A 96 34.79 46.26 27.29
N SER A 97 35.79 45.85 26.49
CA SER A 97 37.17 46.38 26.26
C SER A 97 38.27 45.91 27.25
N ASP A 98 39.06 44.92 26.80
CA ASP A 98 40.56 44.81 26.80
C ASP A 98 41.37 44.53 28.11
N PRO A 99 42.71 44.26 28.08
CA PRO A 99 43.36 42.94 28.00
C PRO A 99 44.38 42.63 29.14
N SER A 100 44.90 41.39 29.26
CA SER A 100 46.13 41.12 30.03
C SER A 100 46.91 39.88 29.59
N HIS A 101 48.19 40.12 29.26
CA HIS A 101 49.28 39.22 28.88
C HIS A 101 49.67 38.18 29.95
N THR A 102 50.17 37.02 29.49
CA THR A 102 51.43 36.41 29.99
C THR A 102 52.11 35.58 28.90
N HIS A 103 53.37 35.93 28.64
CA HIS A 103 54.37 35.29 27.77
C HIS A 103 54.72 33.86 28.19
N ILE A 104 54.90 32.94 27.22
CA ILE A 104 55.96 31.91 27.24
C ILE A 104 56.51 31.73 25.82
N ASP A 105 57.83 31.55 25.77
CA ASP A 105 58.77 31.65 24.67
C ASP A 105 58.64 30.67 23.49
N ILE A 106 59.28 31.15 22.42
CA ILE A 106 59.50 30.61 21.09
C ILE A 106 60.34 29.32 21.14
N GLY A 107 59.79 28.24 20.57
CA GLY A 107 60.52 27.04 20.17
C GLY A 107 60.36 26.82 18.66
N THR A 108 61.43 27.00 17.92
CA THR A 108 61.55 26.82 16.47
C THR A 108 61.17 25.40 16.05
N HIS A 109 60.14 25.25 15.21
CA HIS A 109 59.95 24.05 14.41
C HIS A 109 59.71 24.38 12.93
N THR A 110 60.62 23.80 12.17
CA THR A 110 60.81 23.63 10.73
C THR A 110 59.56 23.60 9.85
N THR A 111 59.72 24.11 8.63
CA THR A 111 58.78 24.20 7.50
C THR A 111 58.13 22.88 7.03
N ASP A 112 58.42 21.75 7.67
CA ASP A 112 57.87 20.43 7.34
C ASP A 112 56.52 20.12 8.02
N ASP A 113 56.16 20.83 9.09
CA ASP A 113 54.89 20.58 9.80
C ASP A 113 53.70 21.32 9.18
N VAL A 114 53.96 22.39 8.41
CA VAL A 114 52.93 23.12 7.65
C VAL A 114 52.54 22.35 6.38
N GLU A 115 53.47 21.64 5.74
CA GLU A 115 53.15 20.77 4.60
C GLU A 115 52.40 19.50 5.02
N LYS A 116 52.69 18.95 6.20
CA LYS A 116 51.96 17.78 6.73
C LYS A 116 50.55 18.12 7.21
N LEU A 117 50.32 19.31 7.78
CA LEU A 117 48.96 19.81 8.07
C LEU A 117 48.17 20.16 6.79
N ALA A 118 48.83 20.71 5.77
CA ALA A 118 48.19 20.97 4.47
C ALA A 118 47.85 19.66 3.71
N ALA A 119 48.68 18.63 3.82
CA ALA A 119 48.40 17.30 3.26
C ALA A 119 47.29 16.56 4.03
N ALA A 120 47.22 16.70 5.35
CA ALA A 120 46.13 16.16 6.16
C ALA A 120 44.79 16.87 5.87
N GLN A 121 44.81 18.18 5.62
CA GLN A 121 43.61 18.95 5.23
C GLN A 121 43.16 18.62 3.79
N ARG A 122 44.09 18.32 2.87
CA ARG A 122 43.77 17.80 1.51
C ARG A 122 43.17 16.39 1.56
N ALA A 123 43.67 15.51 2.41
CA ALA A 123 43.10 14.17 2.60
C ALA A 123 41.71 14.16 3.27
N VAL A 124 41.36 15.20 4.03
CA VAL A 124 40.01 15.41 4.59
C VAL A 124 39.05 16.02 3.56
N ASN A 125 39.54 16.86 2.65
CA ASN A 125 38.73 17.42 1.55
C ASN A 125 38.50 16.40 0.41
N ASP A 126 39.46 15.52 0.10
CA ASP A 126 39.30 14.45 -0.89
C ASP A 126 38.37 13.30 -0.41
N LYS A 127 38.15 13.16 0.90
CA LYS A 127 37.13 12.24 1.46
C LYS A 127 35.72 12.84 1.50
N LYS A 128 35.55 14.12 1.16
CA LYS A 128 34.24 14.78 1.05
C LYS A 128 33.72 14.81 -0.41
N ALA A 129 34.49 14.29 -1.37
CA ALA A 129 34.18 14.22 -2.79
C ALA A 129 33.88 12.79 -3.28
N LEU A 130 33.24 11.97 -2.44
CA LEU A 130 32.78 10.62 -2.82
C LEU A 130 31.29 10.41 -2.49
N VAL A 131 30.43 11.33 -2.91
CA VAL A 131 28.97 11.15 -2.99
C VAL A 131 28.45 11.96 -4.17
N ASP A 132 28.70 11.48 -5.38
CA ASP A 132 27.85 11.76 -6.55
C ASP A 132 28.26 10.83 -7.70
N LEU A 133 27.55 9.72 -7.81
CA LEU A 133 27.62 8.82 -8.96
C LEU A 133 26.19 8.53 -9.40
N THR A 134 25.60 9.48 -10.11
CA THR A 134 24.52 9.22 -11.05
C THR A 134 24.90 9.78 -12.43
N ASN A 135 25.02 8.85 -13.37
CA ASN A 135 25.10 9.02 -14.83
C ASN A 135 26.34 9.77 -15.36
N GLY A 136 27.34 8.97 -15.75
CA GLY A 136 28.41 9.43 -16.63
C GLY A 136 27.85 9.86 -17.98
N HIS A 137 27.98 11.14 -18.28
CA HIS A 137 28.40 11.73 -19.56
C HIS A 137 29.23 12.97 -19.19
N SER A 138 30.49 13.00 -19.62
CA SER A 138 31.43 14.09 -19.38
C SER A 138 31.10 15.28 -20.27
N TYR A 139 30.63 16.39 -19.69
CA TYR A 139 30.75 17.71 -20.30
C TYR A 139 31.97 18.42 -19.69
N GLY A 140 32.93 18.78 -20.55
CA GLY A 140 34.08 19.59 -20.16
C GLY A 140 33.63 20.95 -19.63
N ALA A 141 34.27 21.40 -18.56
CA ALA A 141 34.07 22.72 -17.99
C ALA A 141 34.75 23.76 -18.88
N GLU A 142 33.95 24.54 -19.61
CA GLU A 142 34.15 25.97 -19.86
C GLU A 142 32.94 26.49 -20.64
N GLU A 143 31.89 26.88 -19.92
CA GLU A 143 30.94 27.95 -20.25
C GLU A 143 29.93 28.07 -19.11
N SER A 144 29.93 29.20 -18.41
CA SER A 144 28.91 29.48 -17.40
C SER A 144 27.56 29.61 -18.09
N ILE A 145 26.73 28.57 -18.01
CA ILE A 145 25.35 28.64 -18.49
C ILE A 145 24.61 29.66 -17.61
N ALA A 146 24.12 30.74 -18.22
CA ALA A 146 23.29 31.73 -17.55
C ALA A 146 22.10 31.04 -16.86
N HIS A 147 21.60 31.62 -15.77
CA HIS A 147 20.47 31.07 -15.01
C HIS A 147 19.20 31.00 -15.89
N THR A 148 19.02 29.92 -16.64
CA THR A 148 17.78 29.61 -17.35
C THR A 148 16.74 29.24 -16.29
N GLN A 149 15.53 29.80 -16.36
CA GLN A 149 14.43 29.30 -15.55
C GLN A 149 14.24 27.81 -15.86
N GLU A 150 14.18 26.95 -14.83
CA GLU A 150 14.16 25.47 -14.96
C GLU A 150 13.13 24.95 -15.98
N LYS A 151 12.04 25.71 -16.23
CA LYS A 151 11.00 25.46 -17.23
C LYS A 151 11.53 25.16 -18.65
N ASN A 152 12.73 25.64 -18.99
CA ASN A 152 13.31 25.53 -20.33
C ASN A 152 14.42 24.47 -20.46
N LEU A 153 14.62 23.59 -19.47
CA LEU A 153 15.59 22.51 -19.57
C LEU A 153 15.11 21.44 -20.59
N PRO A 154 15.89 21.13 -21.65
CA PRO A 154 15.58 20.04 -22.56
C PRO A 154 15.86 18.68 -21.89
N GLY A 155 14.99 17.69 -22.16
CA GLY A 155 15.01 16.38 -21.51
C GLY A 155 14.11 16.35 -20.28
N GLY A 156 13.28 15.31 -20.15
CA GLY A 156 12.14 15.18 -19.21
C GLY A 156 12.33 15.48 -17.72
N GLY A 157 13.56 15.76 -17.27
CA GLY A 157 13.93 15.97 -15.87
C GLY A 157 13.35 17.20 -15.16
N ASN A 158 12.52 18.01 -15.83
CA ASN A 158 11.75 19.08 -15.18
C ASN A 158 10.23 18.83 -15.13
N TRP A 159 9.78 17.61 -15.43
CA TRP A 159 8.37 17.25 -15.25
C TRP A 159 8.10 16.70 -13.86
N VAL A 160 6.96 17.10 -13.30
CA VAL A 160 6.35 16.47 -12.13
C VAL A 160 4.97 15.97 -12.53
N VAL A 161 4.75 14.67 -12.35
CA VAL A 161 3.42 14.07 -12.55
C VAL A 161 2.68 14.11 -11.22
N GLN A 162 1.48 14.68 -11.19
CA GLN A 162 0.65 14.81 -10.00
C GLN A 162 -0.61 13.98 -10.15
N LYS A 163 -0.75 12.94 -9.32
CA LYS A 163 -1.94 12.09 -9.28
C LYS A 163 -2.85 12.52 -8.14
N PHE A 164 -4.13 12.72 -8.43
CA PHE A 164 -5.17 13.05 -7.45
C PHE A 164 -6.21 11.93 -7.34
N GLY A 165 -6.53 11.55 -6.10
CA GLY A 165 -7.59 10.57 -5.81
C GLY A 165 -8.99 11.14 -6.01
N GLY A 166 -9.98 10.25 -6.18
CA GLY A 166 -11.35 10.65 -6.48
C GLY A 166 -12.03 11.50 -5.41
N THR A 167 -11.80 11.18 -4.15
CA THR A 167 -12.31 11.96 -3.00
C THR A 167 -11.63 13.33 -2.90
N SER A 168 -10.33 13.39 -3.23
CA SER A 168 -9.59 14.64 -3.28
C SER A 168 -10.10 15.58 -4.38
N VAL A 169 -10.40 15.04 -5.57
CA VAL A 169 -11.02 15.81 -6.65
C VAL A 169 -12.42 16.30 -6.28
N GLY A 170 -13.21 15.51 -5.55
CA GLY A 170 -14.57 15.91 -5.15
C GLY A 170 -14.61 16.97 -4.05
N LYS A 171 -13.71 16.91 -3.06
CA LYS A 171 -13.73 17.81 -1.88
C LYS A 171 -12.82 19.03 -2.02
N PHE A 172 -11.70 18.89 -2.72
CA PHE A 172 -10.61 19.86 -2.69
C PHE A 172 -10.18 20.35 -4.09
N ALA A 173 -11.09 20.34 -5.06
CA ALA A 173 -10.82 20.73 -6.45
C ALA A 173 -10.10 22.09 -6.58
N VAL A 174 -10.56 23.12 -5.84
CA VAL A 174 -9.95 24.45 -5.82
C VAL A 174 -8.55 24.42 -5.20
N GLY A 175 -8.36 23.61 -4.15
CA GLY A 175 -7.05 23.38 -3.54
C GLY A 175 -6.07 22.73 -4.51
N ILE A 176 -6.55 21.76 -5.31
CA ILE A 176 -5.77 21.12 -6.38
C ILE A 176 -5.34 22.14 -7.43
N ALA A 177 -6.23 23.03 -7.87
CA ALA A 177 -5.88 24.09 -8.81
C ALA A 177 -4.77 25.01 -8.26
N GLY A 178 -4.83 25.36 -6.96
CA GLY A 178 -3.78 26.11 -6.29
C GLY A 178 -2.44 25.37 -6.17
N VAL A 179 -2.49 24.05 -5.94
CA VAL A 179 -1.30 23.17 -5.93
C VAL A 179 -0.63 23.15 -7.30
N VAL A 180 -1.40 22.93 -8.37
CA VAL A 180 -0.91 22.90 -9.75
C VAL A 180 -0.31 24.27 -10.11
N GLY A 181 -1.04 25.36 -9.84
CA GLY A 181 -0.57 26.72 -10.12
C GLY A 181 0.72 27.10 -9.37
N THR A 182 0.89 26.62 -8.14
CA THR A 182 2.13 26.83 -7.38
C THR A 182 3.29 26.03 -7.98
N GLY A 183 3.06 24.76 -8.34
CA GLY A 183 4.08 23.90 -8.95
C GLY A 183 4.58 24.40 -10.29
N LEU A 184 3.70 25.02 -11.11
CA LEU A 184 4.06 25.58 -12.42
C LEU A 184 5.11 26.71 -12.37
N LYS A 185 5.37 27.29 -11.20
CA LYS A 185 6.44 28.29 -11.01
C LYS A 185 7.84 27.66 -11.01
N GLU A 186 7.93 26.39 -10.62
CA GLU A 186 9.20 25.66 -10.47
C GLU A 186 9.39 24.66 -11.62
N HIS A 187 8.35 23.91 -11.97
CA HIS A 187 8.45 22.75 -12.86
C HIS A 187 7.27 22.64 -13.84
N ARG A 188 7.41 21.82 -14.88
CA ARG A 188 6.26 21.44 -15.73
C ARG A 188 5.42 20.41 -15.00
N THR A 189 4.10 20.47 -15.15
CA THR A 189 3.19 19.59 -14.40
C THR A 189 2.23 18.87 -15.33
N ALA A 190 2.13 17.56 -15.17
CA ALA A 190 1.08 16.73 -15.76
C ALA A 190 0.15 16.24 -14.65
N VAL A 191 -1.16 16.36 -14.85
CA VAL A 191 -2.16 16.03 -13.83
C VAL A 191 -2.88 14.74 -14.23
N VAL A 192 -2.98 13.78 -13.32
CA VAL A 192 -3.72 12.53 -13.52
C VAL A 192 -4.81 12.44 -12.47
N CYS A 193 -6.08 12.29 -12.89
CA CYS A 193 -7.22 12.28 -11.98
C CYS A 193 -7.96 10.95 -12.01
N SER A 194 -8.32 10.44 -10.82
CA SER A 194 -9.33 9.39 -10.69
C SER A 194 -10.75 9.97 -10.86
N ALA A 195 -11.75 9.09 -11.02
CA ALA A 195 -13.15 9.48 -11.05
C ALA A 195 -13.57 10.16 -9.75
N ARG A 196 -14.42 11.19 -9.84
CA ARG A 196 -14.84 11.99 -8.69
C ARG A 196 -15.63 11.17 -7.67
N SER A 197 -15.49 11.52 -6.40
CA SER A 197 -16.26 10.95 -5.29
C SER A 197 -16.56 12.05 -4.28
N ASN A 198 -17.79 12.10 -3.79
CA ASN A 198 -18.23 13.18 -2.89
C ASN A 198 -17.66 12.97 -1.48
N ASN A 199 -18.26 12.07 -0.68
CA ASN A 199 -17.92 11.93 0.74
C ASN A 199 -17.14 10.65 1.06
N THR A 200 -17.52 9.53 0.44
CA THR A 200 -16.90 8.22 0.67
C THR A 200 -16.53 7.55 -0.65
N LYS A 201 -15.47 6.73 -0.63
CA LYS A 201 -15.09 5.89 -1.79
C LYS A 201 -16.27 5.03 -2.25
N ALA A 202 -17.12 4.56 -1.32
CA ALA A 202 -18.29 3.73 -1.58
C ALA A 202 -19.34 4.42 -2.47
N GLU A 203 -19.60 5.71 -2.26
CA GLU A 203 -20.55 6.51 -3.05
C GLU A 203 -19.96 7.09 -4.34
N GLY A 204 -18.68 6.81 -4.62
CA GLY A 204 -17.95 7.36 -5.76
C GLY A 204 -18.54 7.00 -7.13
N THR A 205 -18.27 7.85 -8.12
CA THR A 205 -18.79 7.68 -9.48
C THR A 205 -18.44 6.31 -10.08
N THR A 206 -17.24 5.78 -9.83
CA THR A 206 -16.84 4.43 -10.27
C THR A 206 -17.78 3.34 -9.76
N ASN A 207 -18.16 3.36 -8.49
CA ASN A 207 -19.05 2.34 -7.93
C ASN A 207 -20.48 2.50 -8.46
N ARG A 208 -20.95 3.75 -8.67
CA ARG A 208 -22.23 4.00 -9.32
C ARG A 208 -22.24 3.45 -10.75
N LEU A 209 -21.15 3.63 -11.50
CA LEU A 209 -20.99 3.08 -12.86
C LEU A 209 -20.94 1.55 -12.89
N LEU A 210 -20.26 0.92 -11.93
CA LEU A 210 -20.26 -0.53 -11.77
C LEU A 210 -21.67 -1.07 -11.46
N ARG A 211 -22.41 -0.37 -10.59
CA ARG A 211 -23.82 -0.71 -10.31
C ARG A 211 -24.70 -0.53 -11.55
N ALA A 212 -24.50 0.54 -12.32
CA ALA A 212 -25.21 0.75 -13.58
C ALA A 212 -24.92 -0.37 -14.59
N ALA A 213 -23.67 -0.82 -14.70
CA ALA A 213 -23.29 -1.96 -15.53
C ALA A 213 -24.00 -3.25 -15.07
N HIS A 214 -24.02 -3.53 -13.76
CA HIS A 214 -24.73 -4.71 -13.23
C HIS A 214 -26.25 -4.65 -13.45
N LEU A 215 -26.86 -3.47 -13.35
CA LEU A 215 -28.28 -3.31 -13.67
C LEU A 215 -28.58 -3.47 -15.16
N ALA A 216 -27.63 -3.14 -16.03
CA ALA A 216 -27.75 -3.35 -17.47
C ALA A 216 -27.65 -4.84 -17.86
N GLU A 217 -27.06 -5.71 -17.01
CA GLU A 217 -27.07 -7.18 -17.21
C GLU A 217 -28.48 -7.76 -17.06
N GLN A 218 -29.36 -7.11 -16.31
CA GLN A 218 -30.73 -7.57 -16.09
C GLN A 218 -31.61 -7.14 -17.27
N SER A 219 -32.13 -8.10 -18.03
CA SER A 219 -33.00 -7.82 -19.18
C SER A 219 -34.25 -7.02 -18.77
N GLY A 220 -34.50 -5.90 -19.45
CA GLY A 220 -35.70 -5.07 -19.27
C GLY A 220 -35.62 -3.99 -18.17
N SER A 221 -34.55 -3.94 -17.39
CA SER A 221 -34.35 -2.88 -16.38
C SER A 221 -33.64 -1.66 -17.00
N ARG A 222 -34.28 -0.48 -16.98
CA ARG A 222 -33.65 0.82 -17.32
C ARG A 222 -33.24 1.62 -16.08
N GLN A 223 -33.10 0.97 -14.93
CA GLN A 223 -32.74 1.64 -13.68
C GLN A 223 -31.35 2.30 -13.74
N TYR A 224 -30.50 1.92 -14.68
CA TYR A 224 -29.22 2.59 -14.93
C TYR A 224 -29.39 4.05 -15.41
N ASP A 225 -30.50 4.41 -16.06
CA ASP A 225 -30.75 5.79 -16.51
C ASP A 225 -30.77 6.77 -15.33
N ALA A 226 -31.44 6.39 -14.24
CA ALA A 226 -31.49 7.18 -13.01
C ALA A 226 -30.10 7.35 -12.38
N ILE A 227 -29.24 6.33 -12.47
CA ILE A 227 -27.86 6.41 -11.96
C ILE A 227 -27.03 7.35 -12.82
N VAL A 228 -27.12 7.25 -14.15
CA VAL A 228 -26.39 8.13 -15.08
C VAL A 228 -26.83 9.57 -14.92
N GLU A 229 -28.14 9.81 -14.76
CA GLU A 229 -28.68 11.15 -14.52
C GLU A 229 -28.20 11.72 -13.18
N ALA A 230 -28.19 10.92 -12.11
CA ALA A 230 -27.63 11.32 -10.83
C ALA A 230 -26.14 11.66 -10.93
N ILE A 231 -25.35 10.92 -11.72
CA ILE A 231 -23.94 11.25 -12.00
C ILE A 231 -23.84 12.58 -12.76
N ARG A 232 -24.69 12.80 -13.76
CA ARG A 232 -24.70 14.01 -14.59
C ARG A 232 -24.96 15.26 -13.75
N LEU A 233 -26.04 15.25 -12.97
CA LEU A 233 -26.45 16.36 -12.10
C LEU A 233 -25.37 16.66 -11.07
N ASP A 234 -24.87 15.63 -10.40
CA ASP A 234 -23.82 15.76 -9.38
C ASP A 234 -22.55 16.43 -9.94
N HIS A 235 -22.14 16.14 -11.18
CA HIS A 235 -20.98 16.82 -11.81
C HIS A 235 -21.28 18.27 -12.20
N ILE A 236 -22.48 18.54 -12.73
CA ILE A 236 -22.89 19.87 -13.14
C ILE A 236 -23.04 20.79 -11.93
N ASP A 237 -23.68 20.32 -10.87
CA ASP A 237 -23.93 21.11 -9.67
C ASP A 237 -22.62 21.46 -8.96
N HIS A 238 -21.69 20.50 -8.87
CA HIS A 238 -20.36 20.78 -8.35
C HIS A 238 -19.57 21.79 -9.19
N ALA A 239 -19.74 21.76 -10.52
CA ALA A 239 -19.11 22.74 -11.40
C ALA A 239 -19.70 24.13 -11.22
N LYS A 240 -21.01 24.26 -11.01
CA LYS A 240 -21.67 25.55 -10.71
C LYS A 240 -21.17 26.17 -9.40
N GLU A 241 -20.84 25.34 -8.42
CA GLU A 241 -20.31 25.80 -7.12
C GLU A 241 -18.87 26.31 -7.20
N THR A 242 -18.09 25.84 -8.18
CA THR A 242 -16.62 26.03 -8.20
C THR A 242 -16.13 26.90 -9.36
N ILE A 243 -16.71 26.77 -10.56
CA ILE A 243 -16.31 27.50 -11.77
C ILE A 243 -17.06 28.84 -11.83
N ARG A 244 -16.32 29.94 -12.02
CA ARG A 244 -16.89 31.29 -12.02
C ARG A 244 -17.27 31.79 -13.41
N SER A 245 -16.50 31.40 -14.42
CA SER A 245 -16.73 31.80 -15.80
C SER A 245 -17.98 31.12 -16.38
N PRO A 246 -18.99 31.89 -16.83
CA PRO A 246 -20.22 31.32 -17.38
C PRO A 246 -19.96 30.58 -18.71
N GLU A 247 -19.00 31.03 -19.50
CA GLU A 247 -18.63 30.42 -20.79
C GLU A 247 -18.02 29.02 -20.60
N ILE A 248 -17.07 28.91 -19.66
CA ILE A 248 -16.43 27.63 -19.33
C ILE A 248 -17.44 26.67 -18.70
N LEU A 249 -18.30 27.18 -17.81
CA LEU A 249 -19.34 26.38 -17.16
C LEU A 249 -20.36 25.85 -18.18
N GLN A 250 -20.76 26.67 -19.16
CA GLN A 250 -21.66 26.26 -20.23
C GLN A 250 -21.01 25.14 -21.07
N GLN A 251 -19.78 25.36 -21.54
CA GLN A 251 -19.05 24.37 -22.34
C GLN A 251 -18.87 23.05 -21.59
N PHE A 252 -18.55 23.10 -20.30
CA PHE A 252 -18.44 21.92 -19.45
C PHE A 252 -19.78 21.18 -19.31
N THR A 253 -20.88 21.92 -19.12
CA THR A 253 -22.22 21.34 -18.99
C THR A 253 -22.64 20.59 -20.25
N GLU A 254 -22.35 21.16 -21.43
CA GLU A 254 -22.59 20.53 -22.73
C GLU A 254 -21.76 19.25 -22.90
N ASP A 255 -20.46 19.31 -22.56
CA ASP A 255 -19.54 18.17 -22.62
C ASP A 255 -19.98 17.00 -21.71
N VAL A 256 -20.35 17.31 -20.45
CA VAL A 256 -20.84 16.31 -19.49
C VAL A 256 -22.11 15.66 -19.98
N THR A 257 -23.06 16.48 -20.46
CA THR A 257 -24.34 15.98 -20.99
C THR A 257 -24.12 15.08 -22.20
N ALA A 258 -23.25 15.48 -23.13
CA ALA A 258 -22.90 14.67 -24.29
C ALA A 258 -22.24 13.33 -23.92
N GLU A 259 -21.37 13.32 -22.90
CA GLU A 259 -20.70 12.09 -22.46
C GLU A 259 -21.66 11.16 -21.70
N CYS A 260 -22.56 11.69 -20.87
CA CYS A 260 -23.63 10.91 -20.22
C CYS A 260 -24.59 10.29 -21.24
N LEU A 261 -24.96 11.02 -22.31
CA LEU A 261 -25.78 10.47 -23.40
C LEU A 261 -25.08 9.32 -24.12
N LYS A 262 -23.75 9.40 -24.33
CA LYS A 262 -22.97 8.28 -24.89
C LYS A 262 -22.93 7.09 -23.94
N LEU A 263 -22.85 7.33 -22.63
CA LEU A 263 -22.86 6.28 -21.61
C LEU A 263 -24.20 5.54 -21.58
N VAL A 264 -25.33 6.25 -21.63
CA VAL A 264 -26.67 5.63 -21.72
C VAL A 264 -26.74 4.73 -22.95
N LYS A 265 -26.35 5.22 -24.13
CA LYS A 265 -26.34 4.42 -25.37
C LYS A 265 -25.46 3.17 -25.26
N MET A 266 -24.32 3.28 -24.57
CA MET A 266 -23.43 2.13 -24.35
C MET A 266 -24.07 1.08 -23.44
N LEU A 267 -24.74 1.50 -22.35
CA LEU A 267 -25.47 0.61 -21.44
C LEU A 267 -26.66 -0.05 -22.14
N GLU A 268 -27.44 0.72 -22.90
CA GLU A 268 -28.54 0.21 -23.72
C GLU A 268 -28.06 -0.84 -24.74
N SER A 269 -26.92 -0.58 -25.40
CA SER A 269 -26.33 -1.52 -26.37
C SER A 269 -25.84 -2.79 -25.69
N ALA A 270 -25.19 -2.68 -24.52
CA ALA A 270 -24.71 -3.84 -23.76
C ALA A 270 -25.87 -4.71 -23.26
N GLN A 271 -26.96 -4.07 -22.80
CA GLN A 271 -28.19 -4.76 -22.41
C GLN A 271 -28.86 -5.45 -23.60
N TYR A 272 -28.97 -4.78 -24.76
CA TYR A 272 -29.62 -5.32 -25.95
C TYR A 272 -28.86 -6.51 -26.54
N LEU A 273 -27.52 -6.47 -26.51
CA LEU A 273 -26.66 -7.57 -26.95
C LEU A 273 -26.55 -8.70 -25.93
N GLU A 274 -27.06 -8.50 -24.71
CA GLU A 274 -26.89 -9.39 -23.56
C GLU A 274 -25.41 -9.74 -23.31
N ASP A 275 -24.50 -8.81 -23.66
CA ASP A 275 -23.06 -9.03 -23.66
C ASP A 275 -22.34 -7.98 -22.79
N MET A 276 -22.32 -8.26 -21.49
CA MET A 276 -21.59 -7.46 -20.50
C MET A 276 -20.20 -8.07 -20.27
N THR A 277 -19.30 -7.87 -21.25
CA THR A 277 -17.91 -8.31 -21.06
C THR A 277 -17.15 -7.40 -20.11
N ARG A 278 -16.07 -7.92 -19.50
CA ARG A 278 -15.12 -7.13 -18.69
C ARG A 278 -14.61 -5.88 -19.42
N LYS A 279 -14.42 -5.97 -20.75
CA LYS A 279 -14.00 -4.83 -21.59
C LYS A 279 -15.07 -3.74 -21.68
N VAL A 280 -16.35 -4.12 -21.75
CA VAL A 280 -17.47 -3.17 -21.75
C VAL A 280 -17.58 -2.50 -20.39
N GLN A 281 -17.46 -3.27 -19.31
CA GLN A 281 -17.44 -2.76 -17.94
C GLN A 281 -16.34 -1.72 -17.72
N ASP A 282 -15.12 -1.97 -18.17
CA ASP A 282 -14.01 -1.02 -18.07
C ASP A 282 -14.30 0.28 -18.84
N LYS A 283 -14.89 0.19 -20.04
CA LYS A 283 -15.30 1.36 -20.85
C LYS A 283 -16.41 2.17 -20.21
N ILE A 284 -17.32 1.53 -19.46
CA ILE A 284 -18.36 2.20 -18.69
C ILE A 284 -17.71 2.96 -17.53
N VAL A 285 -16.83 2.31 -16.77
CA VAL A 285 -16.16 2.90 -15.61
C VAL A 285 -15.24 4.06 -15.99
N SER A 286 -14.57 3.99 -17.16
CA SER A 286 -13.69 5.07 -17.63
C SER A 286 -14.39 6.41 -17.83
N LYS A 287 -15.72 6.41 -18.04
CA LYS A 287 -16.50 7.65 -18.13
C LYS A 287 -16.40 8.49 -16.86
N GLY A 288 -16.31 7.87 -15.69
CA GLY A 288 -16.15 8.60 -14.44
C GLY A 288 -14.86 9.43 -14.39
N GLU A 289 -13.74 8.88 -14.89
CA GLU A 289 -12.47 9.61 -14.97
C GLU A 289 -12.51 10.69 -16.03
N LYS A 290 -13.16 10.42 -17.17
CA LYS A 290 -13.34 11.40 -18.24
C LYS A 290 -14.11 12.64 -17.75
N LEU A 291 -15.21 12.46 -17.02
CA LEU A 291 -15.97 13.55 -16.43
C LEU A 291 -15.13 14.35 -15.42
N SER A 292 -14.39 13.64 -14.56
CA SER A 292 -13.49 14.23 -13.55
C SER A 292 -12.36 15.07 -14.17
N CYS A 293 -11.72 14.55 -15.23
CA CYS A 293 -10.62 15.24 -15.91
C CYS A 293 -11.11 16.45 -16.70
N ARG A 294 -12.28 16.36 -17.36
CA ARG A 294 -12.90 17.53 -18.00
C ARG A 294 -13.22 18.63 -17.00
N PHE A 295 -13.74 18.26 -15.83
CA PHE A 295 -14.01 19.20 -14.75
C PHE A 295 -12.72 19.89 -14.28
N MET A 296 -11.67 19.12 -14.00
CA MET A 296 -10.40 19.67 -13.54
C MET A 296 -9.74 20.57 -14.59
N ALA A 297 -9.80 20.20 -15.88
CA ALA A 297 -9.29 21.06 -16.95
C ALA A 297 -10.09 22.37 -17.07
N ALA A 298 -11.42 22.32 -16.96
CA ALA A 298 -12.28 23.50 -16.95
C ALA A 298 -11.97 24.42 -15.76
N LEU A 299 -11.82 23.84 -14.56
CA LEU A 299 -11.48 24.59 -13.34
C LEU A 299 -10.11 25.26 -13.42
N LEU A 300 -9.09 24.56 -13.95
CA LEU A 300 -7.76 25.15 -14.14
C LEU A 300 -7.81 26.34 -15.10
N ASN A 301 -8.53 26.21 -16.21
CA ASN A 301 -8.70 27.30 -17.18
C ASN A 301 -9.46 28.49 -16.58
N ASP A 302 -10.48 28.24 -15.75
CA ASP A 302 -11.21 29.29 -15.00
C ASP A 302 -10.29 30.08 -14.05
N GLN A 303 -9.30 29.41 -13.46
CA GLN A 303 -8.29 30.04 -12.60
C GLN A 303 -7.11 30.64 -13.37
N GLY A 304 -7.21 30.73 -14.70
CA GLY A 304 -6.16 31.32 -15.56
C GLY A 304 -4.95 30.41 -15.78
N ILE A 305 -5.05 29.12 -15.49
CA ILE A 305 -4.02 28.11 -15.76
C ILE A 305 -4.37 27.39 -17.07
N PRO A 306 -3.62 27.59 -18.17
CA PRO A 306 -3.91 26.93 -19.43
C PRO A 306 -3.81 25.41 -19.28
N ALA A 307 -4.95 24.72 -19.38
CA ALA A 307 -5.04 23.28 -19.20
C ALA A 307 -5.78 22.61 -20.36
N GLU A 308 -5.34 21.41 -20.74
CA GLU A 308 -5.92 20.62 -21.82
C GLU A 308 -6.32 19.24 -21.31
N PHE A 309 -7.57 18.84 -21.59
CA PHE A 309 -8.05 17.50 -21.31
C PHE A 309 -7.45 16.49 -22.30
N VAL A 310 -6.82 15.43 -21.78
CA VAL A 310 -6.20 14.36 -22.56
C VAL A 310 -6.92 13.04 -22.31
N ASP A 311 -7.64 12.55 -23.33
CA ASP A 311 -8.32 11.26 -23.31
C ASP A 311 -7.36 10.14 -23.76
N LEU A 312 -7.06 9.21 -22.87
CA LEU A 312 -6.19 8.06 -23.15
C LEU A 312 -6.96 6.80 -23.55
N SER A 313 -8.29 6.86 -23.66
CA SER A 313 -9.14 5.67 -23.86
C SER A 313 -8.83 4.87 -25.13
N ASN A 314 -8.20 5.49 -26.13
CA ASN A 314 -7.93 4.90 -27.45
C ASN A 314 -6.42 4.78 -27.74
N ILE A 315 -5.57 4.73 -26.70
CA ILE A 315 -4.12 4.59 -26.88
C ILE A 315 -3.75 3.19 -27.35
N ILE A 316 -4.38 2.18 -26.77
CA ILE A 316 -4.19 0.78 -27.19
C ILE A 316 -5.22 0.50 -28.28
N ASP A 317 -4.75 0.18 -29.48
CA ASP A 317 -5.63 -0.32 -30.54
C ASP A 317 -6.20 -1.69 -30.12
N PRO A 318 -7.53 -1.86 -30.05
CA PRO A 318 -8.13 -3.16 -29.72
C PRO A 318 -7.71 -4.31 -30.62
N PHE A 319 -7.29 -4.03 -31.87
CA PHE A 319 -6.86 -5.03 -32.84
C PHE A 319 -5.39 -5.45 -32.68
N ASP A 320 -4.55 -4.59 -32.07
CA ASP A 320 -3.15 -4.88 -31.73
C ASP A 320 -2.95 -5.14 -30.23
N ALA A 321 -4.04 -5.43 -29.50
CA ALA A 321 -3.95 -5.73 -28.07
C ALA A 321 -3.05 -6.97 -27.85
N PRO A 322 -1.97 -6.85 -27.06
CA PRO A 322 -1.04 -7.96 -26.86
C PRO A 322 -1.74 -9.13 -26.16
N LYS A 323 -1.20 -10.34 -26.27
CA LYS A 323 -1.78 -11.50 -25.56
C LYS A 323 -1.42 -11.53 -24.08
N GLU A 324 -0.31 -10.89 -23.71
CA GLU A 324 0.25 -10.85 -22.36
C GLU A 324 0.70 -9.43 -22.01
N LEU A 325 0.66 -9.11 -20.71
CA LEU A 325 1.11 -7.84 -20.16
C LEU A 325 2.61 -7.95 -19.79
N ASP A 326 3.47 -7.87 -20.80
CA ASP A 326 4.93 -7.97 -20.63
C ASP A 326 5.61 -6.60 -20.49
N GLU A 327 6.92 -6.61 -20.20
CA GLU A 327 7.70 -5.37 -20.05
C GLU A 327 7.72 -4.53 -21.33
N LYS A 328 7.69 -5.17 -22.50
CA LYS A 328 7.71 -4.47 -23.79
C LYS A 328 6.43 -3.67 -23.99
N PHE A 329 5.28 -4.25 -23.63
CA PHE A 329 4.00 -3.57 -23.66
C PHE A 329 4.01 -2.31 -22.79
N TYR A 330 4.45 -2.40 -21.52
CA TYR A 330 4.47 -1.24 -20.64
C TYR A 330 5.41 -0.13 -21.13
N ARG A 331 6.54 -0.50 -21.73
CA ARG A 331 7.47 0.47 -22.33
C ARG A 331 6.84 1.19 -23.53
N GLY A 332 6.27 0.45 -24.47
CA GLY A 332 5.59 1.05 -25.63
C GLY A 332 4.38 1.91 -25.24
N LEU A 333 3.64 1.47 -24.21
CA LEU A 333 2.55 2.26 -23.64
C LEU A 333 3.05 3.57 -23.03
N ALA A 334 4.15 3.53 -22.26
CA ALA A 334 4.76 4.74 -21.70
C ALA A 334 5.21 5.74 -22.80
N ASP A 335 5.77 5.25 -23.91
CA ASP A 335 6.19 6.09 -25.04
C ASP A 335 5.00 6.78 -25.73
N GLU A 336 3.88 6.07 -25.94
CA GLU A 336 2.67 6.65 -26.54
C GLU A 336 1.98 7.64 -25.58
N LEU A 337 1.93 7.31 -24.29
CA LEU A 337 1.45 8.21 -23.24
C LEU A 337 2.27 9.51 -23.24
N ALA A 338 3.59 9.41 -23.30
CA ALA A 338 4.48 10.56 -23.37
C ALA A 338 4.22 11.41 -24.63
N SER A 339 4.07 10.78 -25.79
CA SER A 339 3.71 11.48 -27.03
C SER A 339 2.41 12.26 -26.91
N ARG A 340 1.40 11.72 -26.22
CA ARG A 340 0.11 12.40 -26.01
C ARG A 340 0.23 13.60 -25.07
N VAL A 341 1.04 13.46 -24.02
CA VAL A 341 1.32 14.52 -23.04
C VAL A 341 2.13 15.66 -23.66
N LEU A 342 3.16 15.32 -24.46
CA LEU A 342 4.03 16.30 -25.10
C LEU A 342 3.30 17.14 -26.17
N LYS A 343 2.27 16.58 -26.82
CA LYS A 343 1.42 17.31 -27.79
C LYS A 343 0.66 18.51 -27.18
N CYS A 344 0.49 18.55 -25.85
CA CYS A 344 -0.17 19.68 -25.18
C CYS A 344 0.71 20.95 -25.13
N GLY A 345 2.00 20.86 -25.49
CA GLY A 345 2.92 21.99 -25.46
C GLY A 345 3.04 22.59 -24.05
N ASP A 346 2.84 23.90 -23.92
CA ASP A 346 2.97 24.60 -22.64
C ASP A 346 1.74 24.48 -21.73
N ARG A 347 0.63 23.91 -22.21
CA ARG A 347 -0.58 23.69 -21.42
C ARG A 347 -0.39 22.53 -20.45
N VAL A 348 -1.07 22.59 -19.31
CA VAL A 348 -1.12 21.49 -18.34
C VAL A 348 -1.99 20.35 -18.90
N PRO A 349 -1.42 19.17 -19.18
CA PRO A 349 -2.20 18.01 -19.58
C PRO A 349 -2.93 17.44 -18.37
N VAL A 350 -4.26 17.33 -18.47
CA VAL A 350 -5.13 16.69 -17.49
C VAL A 350 -5.62 15.36 -18.05
N ILE A 351 -5.10 14.28 -17.47
CA ILE A 351 -5.02 12.95 -18.08
C ILE A 351 -5.96 11.98 -17.35
N THR A 352 -6.71 11.20 -18.13
CA THR A 352 -7.57 10.12 -17.60
C THR A 352 -6.74 8.95 -17.06
N GLY A 353 -7.13 8.36 -15.93
CA GLY A 353 -6.47 7.15 -15.43
C GLY A 353 -6.63 5.92 -16.33
N TYR A 354 -7.74 5.80 -17.06
CA TYR A 354 -8.00 4.76 -18.02
C TYR A 354 -7.25 5.00 -19.33
N PHE A 355 -6.46 4.02 -19.77
CA PHE A 355 -5.60 4.08 -20.95
C PHE A 355 -5.94 3.03 -22.03
N GLY A 356 -7.19 2.56 -22.04
CA GLY A 356 -7.69 1.64 -23.07
C GLY A 356 -7.86 0.19 -22.61
N THR A 357 -8.19 -0.68 -23.56
CA THR A 357 -8.52 -2.09 -23.27
C THR A 357 -7.26 -2.93 -23.13
N VAL A 358 -7.05 -3.50 -21.95
CA VAL A 358 -5.99 -4.49 -21.71
C VAL A 358 -6.55 -5.92 -21.75
N PRO A 359 -5.72 -6.93 -22.04
CA PRO A 359 -6.12 -8.34 -21.98
C PRO A 359 -6.66 -8.70 -20.60
N GLY A 360 -7.81 -9.39 -20.54
CA GLY A 360 -8.48 -9.74 -19.29
C GLY A 360 -9.26 -8.61 -18.62
N GLY A 361 -9.19 -7.37 -19.13
CA GLY A 361 -9.83 -6.18 -18.57
C GLY A 361 -8.94 -5.46 -17.54
N LEU A 362 -8.99 -4.13 -17.54
CA LEU A 362 -8.13 -3.27 -16.73
C LEU A 362 -8.38 -3.44 -15.24
N LEU A 363 -9.64 -3.43 -14.84
CA LEU A 363 -10.02 -3.60 -13.44
C LEU A 363 -9.66 -4.98 -12.90
N ASN A 364 -9.69 -6.02 -13.74
CA ASN A 364 -9.36 -7.37 -13.32
C ASN A 364 -7.86 -7.65 -13.32
N ALA A 365 -7.14 -7.20 -14.35
CA ALA A 365 -5.71 -7.46 -14.47
C ALA A 365 -4.87 -6.60 -13.51
N ILE A 366 -5.28 -5.35 -13.28
CA ILE A 366 -4.49 -4.35 -12.53
C ILE A 366 -5.17 -3.97 -11.21
N GLY A 367 -6.47 -4.18 -11.06
CA GLY A 367 -7.21 -3.80 -9.85
C GLY A 367 -7.54 -2.32 -9.80
N ARG A 368 -8.06 -1.85 -8.65
CA ARG A 368 -8.49 -0.45 -8.43
C ARG A 368 -7.34 0.58 -8.42
N GLY A 369 -6.09 0.14 -8.54
CA GLY A 369 -4.88 0.97 -8.59
C GLY A 369 -4.46 1.42 -9.99
N TYR A 370 -5.27 1.16 -11.03
CA TYR A 370 -4.87 1.44 -12.41
C TYR A 370 -4.61 2.93 -12.70
N THR A 371 -5.28 3.88 -12.02
CA THR A 371 -4.96 5.32 -12.17
C THR A 371 -3.55 5.63 -11.66
N ASP A 372 -3.11 4.98 -10.56
CA ASP A 372 -1.76 5.15 -10.04
C ASP A 372 -0.74 4.61 -11.05
N LEU A 373 -1.02 3.45 -11.64
CA LEU A 373 -0.21 2.87 -12.71
C LEU A 373 -0.14 3.80 -13.94
N CYS A 374 -1.25 4.39 -14.35
CA CYS A 374 -1.25 5.36 -15.45
C CYS A 374 -0.31 6.54 -15.15
N ALA A 375 -0.39 7.11 -13.95
CA ALA A 375 0.51 8.19 -13.54
C ALA A 375 1.98 7.76 -13.51
N ALA A 376 2.25 6.53 -13.08
CA ALA A 376 3.59 5.94 -13.17
C ALA A 376 4.08 5.83 -14.61
N LEU A 377 3.29 5.27 -15.52
CA LEU A 377 3.69 5.10 -16.92
C LEU A 377 3.88 6.44 -17.62
N VAL A 378 3.04 7.44 -17.34
CA VAL A 378 3.24 8.82 -17.80
C VAL A 378 4.57 9.36 -17.27
N ALA A 379 4.86 9.19 -15.97
CA ALA A 379 6.11 9.65 -15.37
C ALA A 379 7.34 8.98 -16.01
N VAL A 380 7.28 7.66 -16.25
CA VAL A 380 8.34 6.90 -16.92
C VAL A 380 8.53 7.39 -18.35
N GLY A 381 7.46 7.52 -19.12
CA GLY A 381 7.51 7.91 -20.53
C GLY A 381 8.05 9.32 -20.75
N ILE A 382 7.66 10.28 -19.91
CA ILE A 382 8.17 11.66 -20.00
C ILE A 382 9.48 11.85 -19.21
N GLN A 383 10.05 10.79 -18.62
CA GLN A 383 11.23 10.83 -17.77
C GLN A 383 11.14 11.90 -16.66
N ALA A 384 10.01 11.92 -15.96
CA ALA A 384 9.71 12.89 -14.94
C ALA A 384 10.73 12.88 -13.79
N ARG A 385 10.95 14.05 -13.19
CA ARG A 385 11.78 14.23 -11.99
C ARG A 385 11.21 13.49 -10.79
N GLU A 386 9.88 13.50 -10.67
CA GLU A 386 9.17 12.98 -9.52
C GLU A 386 7.72 12.65 -9.89
N LEU A 387 7.20 11.55 -9.34
CA LEU A 387 5.77 11.25 -9.30
C LEU A 387 5.20 11.66 -7.93
N GLN A 388 4.28 12.62 -7.91
CA GLN A 388 3.59 13.05 -6.71
C GLN A 388 2.20 12.39 -6.63
N VAL A 389 1.94 11.65 -5.56
CA VAL A 389 0.62 11.08 -5.26
C VAL A 389 -0.01 11.91 -4.15
N TRP A 390 -1.05 12.65 -4.51
CA TRP A 390 -1.75 13.57 -3.63
C TRP A 390 -2.96 12.88 -2.98
N LYS A 391 -3.00 12.92 -1.66
CA LYS A 391 -3.99 12.30 -0.78
C LYS A 391 -4.57 13.29 0.23
N GLU A 392 -5.39 12.78 1.13
CA GLU A 392 -5.96 13.50 2.28
C GLU A 392 -5.14 13.28 3.57
N VAL A 393 -3.90 12.78 3.44
CA VAL A 393 -2.98 12.53 4.56
C VAL A 393 -1.60 13.07 4.21
N ASP A 394 -0.86 13.54 5.23
CA ASP A 394 0.47 14.17 5.08
C ASP A 394 1.52 13.25 4.47
N GLY A 395 1.36 11.94 4.60
CA GLY A 395 2.26 10.95 4.03
C GLY A 395 2.11 9.62 4.76
N ILE A 396 3.21 8.91 4.90
CA ILE A 396 3.31 7.66 5.64
C ILE A 396 3.82 7.97 7.06
N PHE A 397 3.16 7.44 8.07
CA PHE A 397 3.50 7.65 9.47
C PHE A 397 4.11 6.38 10.08
N THR A 398 4.78 6.53 11.22
CA THR A 398 5.30 5.40 12.03
C THR A 398 4.20 4.48 12.56
N ALA A 399 2.95 4.95 12.63
CA ALA A 399 1.74 4.23 13.00
C ALA A 399 0.53 5.04 12.50
N ASP A 400 -0.69 4.49 12.53
CA ASP A 400 -1.90 5.27 12.19
C ASP A 400 -2.08 6.45 13.18
N PRO A 401 -1.96 7.72 12.71
CA PRO A 401 -2.04 8.89 13.59
C PRO A 401 -3.43 9.11 14.20
N ARG A 402 -4.48 8.45 13.68
CA ARG A 402 -5.84 8.50 14.26
C ARG A 402 -5.93 7.68 15.54
N LYS A 403 -5.09 6.65 15.66
CA LYS A 403 -5.09 5.68 16.77
C LYS A 403 -3.93 5.91 17.73
N VAL A 404 -2.80 6.40 17.21
CA VAL A 404 -1.58 6.65 17.97
C VAL A 404 -1.20 8.13 17.85
N PRO A 405 -1.51 8.97 18.86
CA PRO A 405 -1.25 10.41 18.80
C PRO A 405 0.23 10.79 18.69
N THR A 406 1.12 9.91 19.15
CA THR A 406 2.59 10.09 19.09
C THR A 406 3.19 9.67 17.74
N ALA A 407 2.36 9.24 16.77
CA ALA A 407 2.82 8.85 15.45
C ALA A 407 3.50 10.00 14.71
N ARG A 408 4.66 9.72 14.11
CA ARG A 408 5.49 10.73 13.42
C ARG A 408 5.44 10.49 11.91
N LEU A 409 5.41 11.58 11.14
CA LEU A 409 5.53 11.54 9.69
C LEU A 409 6.93 11.05 9.31
N LEU A 410 6.99 10.04 8.42
CA LEU A 410 8.24 9.55 7.87
C LEU A 410 8.70 10.48 6.73
N PRO A 411 9.89 11.09 6.80
CA PRO A 411 10.37 11.96 5.74
C PRO A 411 10.73 11.18 4.47
N SER A 412 11.19 9.93 4.62
CA SER A 412 11.52 9.04 3.51
C SER A 412 11.39 7.57 3.90
N VAL A 413 11.07 6.72 2.93
CA VAL A 413 11.02 5.25 3.07
C VAL A 413 11.61 4.58 1.83
N SER A 414 12.09 3.34 1.96
CA SER A 414 12.50 2.56 0.79
C SER A 414 11.27 2.00 0.03
N PRO A 415 11.40 1.60 -1.25
CA PRO A 415 10.29 1.02 -2.00
C PRO A 415 9.79 -0.28 -1.38
N SER A 416 10.72 -1.09 -0.86
CA SER A 416 10.39 -2.35 -0.19
C SER A 416 9.65 -2.14 1.13
N GLU A 417 10.01 -1.10 1.91
CA GLU A 417 9.25 -0.72 3.12
C GLU A 417 7.86 -0.19 2.74
N ALA A 418 7.77 0.68 1.74
CA ALA A 418 6.49 1.22 1.28
C ALA A 418 5.53 0.13 0.76
N ALA A 419 6.05 -0.89 0.09
CA ALA A 419 5.27 -2.05 -0.36
C ALA A 419 4.65 -2.83 0.81
N GLU A 420 5.44 -3.14 1.83
CA GLU A 420 4.98 -3.84 3.03
C GLU A 420 3.96 -2.99 3.82
N LEU A 421 4.24 -1.69 3.99
CA LEU A 421 3.32 -0.77 4.67
C LEU A 421 1.98 -0.63 3.94
N THR A 422 2.02 -0.60 2.61
CA THR A 422 0.78 -0.53 1.81
C THR A 422 -0.04 -1.80 1.96
N PHE A 423 0.60 -2.97 1.96
CA PHE A 423 -0.09 -4.25 2.07
C PHE A 423 -0.80 -4.44 3.42
N TYR A 424 -0.17 -4.01 4.53
CA TYR A 424 -0.65 -4.27 5.90
C TYR A 424 -1.35 -3.08 6.58
N GLY A 425 -1.95 -2.16 5.80
CA GLY A 425 -2.92 -1.18 6.34
C GLY A 425 -2.69 0.28 5.99
N SER A 426 -1.59 0.64 5.33
CA SER A 426 -1.35 2.01 4.84
C SER A 426 -1.61 2.11 3.34
N GLU A 427 -2.86 1.94 2.87
CA GLU A 427 -3.23 2.03 1.44
C GLU A 427 -2.83 3.37 0.80
N VAL A 428 -1.58 3.48 0.37
CA VAL A 428 -0.98 4.72 -0.10
C VAL A 428 -0.70 4.63 -1.60
N ILE A 429 -0.20 3.51 -2.10
CA ILE A 429 0.08 3.37 -3.53
C ILE A 429 0.02 1.90 -3.94
N HIS A 430 -0.52 1.63 -5.13
CA HIS A 430 -0.57 0.25 -5.62
C HIS A 430 0.86 -0.32 -5.80
N PRO A 431 1.17 -1.55 -5.32
CA PRO A 431 2.53 -2.11 -5.38
C PRO A 431 3.13 -2.16 -6.79
N PHE A 432 2.32 -2.56 -7.78
CA PHE A 432 2.76 -2.62 -9.17
C PHE A 432 3.12 -1.23 -9.74
N THR A 433 2.48 -0.17 -9.27
CA THR A 433 2.82 1.21 -9.65
C THR A 433 4.23 1.55 -9.20
N MET A 434 4.58 1.18 -7.96
CA MET A 434 5.93 1.42 -7.43
C MET A 434 6.98 0.71 -8.27
N GLU A 435 6.73 -0.55 -8.64
CA GLU A 435 7.68 -1.33 -9.44
C GLU A 435 8.08 -0.62 -10.75
N GLN A 436 7.12 -0.03 -11.48
CA GLN A 436 7.39 0.64 -12.76
C GLN A 436 8.27 1.88 -12.61
N VAL A 437 7.94 2.79 -11.70
CA VAL A 437 8.68 4.06 -11.52
C VAL A 437 10.03 3.87 -10.84
N ILE A 438 10.12 2.92 -9.91
CA ILE A 438 11.37 2.64 -9.20
C ILE A 438 12.41 2.03 -10.15
N ARG A 439 11.99 1.17 -11.08
CA ARG A 439 12.86 0.67 -12.17
C ARG A 439 13.42 1.82 -13.03
N ALA A 440 12.62 2.85 -13.28
CA ALA A 440 13.02 4.06 -13.99
C ALA A 440 13.78 5.08 -13.13
N ARG A 441 14.04 4.77 -11.85
CA ARG A 441 14.71 5.64 -10.87
C ARG A 441 13.98 6.96 -10.60
N ILE A 442 12.67 6.97 -10.78
CA ILE A 442 11.83 8.14 -10.50
C ILE A 442 11.33 8.01 -9.05
N PRO A 443 11.66 8.97 -8.17
CA PRO A 443 11.14 8.97 -6.80
C PRO A 443 9.63 9.23 -6.77
N ILE A 444 8.96 8.66 -5.77
CA ILE A 444 7.53 8.88 -5.54
C ILE A 444 7.38 9.73 -4.28
N ARG A 445 6.59 10.80 -4.33
CA ARG A 445 6.29 11.60 -3.16
C ARG A 445 4.82 11.54 -2.81
N ILE A 446 4.52 11.19 -1.57
CA ILE A 446 3.16 11.20 -1.04
C ILE A 446 2.92 12.54 -0.36
N LYS A 447 1.88 13.27 -0.77
CA LYS A 447 1.55 14.61 -0.26
C LYS A 447 0.08 14.74 0.14
N ASN A 448 -0.24 15.75 0.95
CA ASN A 448 -1.60 16.08 1.35
C ASN A 448 -2.15 17.29 0.59
N VAL A 449 -3.33 17.16 -0.01
CA VAL A 449 -4.04 18.26 -0.67
C VAL A 449 -4.49 19.32 0.34
N MET A 450 -4.83 18.92 1.58
CA MET A 450 -5.25 19.86 2.63
C MET A 450 -4.07 20.62 3.25
N ASN A 451 -2.86 20.06 3.16
CA ASN A 451 -1.64 20.67 3.69
C ASN A 451 -0.49 20.67 2.65
N PRO A 452 -0.61 21.44 1.55
CA PRO A 452 0.33 21.34 0.42
C PRO A 452 1.78 21.74 0.72
N ARG A 453 1.96 22.55 1.78
CA ARG A 453 3.27 23.05 2.24
C ARG A 453 4.09 21.95 2.92
N ASN A 454 3.44 20.91 3.44
CA ASN A 454 4.16 19.77 4.00
C ASN A 454 4.93 19.03 2.89
N LYS A 455 6.17 18.64 3.17
CA LYS A 455 7.04 17.90 2.23
C LYS A 455 6.55 16.47 2.00
N GLY A 456 5.76 15.95 2.95
CA GLY A 456 5.24 14.60 2.97
C GLY A 456 6.32 13.54 3.03
N THR A 457 6.04 12.36 2.47
CA THR A 457 6.98 11.22 2.49
C THR A 457 7.55 10.96 1.11
N LEU A 458 8.88 10.85 1.02
CA LEU A 458 9.58 10.51 -0.21
C LEU A 458 9.96 9.02 -0.26
N ILE A 459 9.50 8.30 -1.28
CA ILE A 459 9.89 6.92 -1.57
C ILE A 459 11.06 7.00 -2.56
N VAL A 460 12.27 6.67 -2.08
CA VAL A 460 13.51 6.77 -2.88
C VAL A 460 14.08 5.37 -3.13
N PRO A 461 14.40 5.01 -4.39
CA PRO A 461 15.13 3.78 -4.69
C PRO A 461 16.47 3.70 -3.96
N ASP A 462 16.80 2.54 -3.38
CA ASP A 462 18.04 2.34 -2.65
C ASP A 462 19.27 2.18 -3.57
N PRO A 463 20.36 2.95 -3.38
CA PRO A 463 21.62 2.80 -4.13
C PRO A 463 22.23 1.40 -4.05
N ILE A 464 21.92 0.64 -3.01
CA ILE A 464 22.46 -0.71 -2.77
C ILE A 464 21.66 -1.77 -3.54
N GLU A 465 20.35 -1.60 -3.71
CA GLU A 465 19.55 -2.44 -4.61
C GLU A 465 19.88 -2.13 -6.09
N LEU A 466 20.28 -0.89 -6.37
CA LEU A 466 20.70 -0.40 -7.68
C LEU A 466 21.97 -1.08 -8.25
N ASN A 467 22.85 -1.64 -7.40
CA ASN A 467 24.04 -2.39 -7.82
C ASN A 467 23.77 -3.90 -8.02
N ALA A 468 22.63 -4.40 -7.57
CA ALA A 468 22.15 -5.70 -7.98
C ALA A 468 21.56 -5.54 -9.38
N ARG A 469 22.42 -5.53 -10.42
CA ARG A 469 21.95 -5.64 -11.80
C ARG A 469 20.95 -6.81 -11.87
N PRO A 470 19.78 -6.66 -12.51
CA PRO A 470 19.05 -7.81 -12.99
C PRO A 470 19.94 -8.43 -14.07
N SER A 471 20.81 -9.35 -13.66
CA SER A 471 21.50 -10.21 -14.60
C SER A 471 20.43 -10.97 -15.38
N PRO A 472 20.56 -11.13 -16.71
CA PRO A 472 19.64 -11.94 -17.52
C PRO A 472 19.66 -13.44 -17.14
N HIS A 473 20.48 -13.80 -16.13
CA HIS A 473 20.46 -15.07 -15.43
C HIS A 473 20.12 -14.84 -13.96
N PRO A 474 19.16 -15.59 -13.38
CA PRO A 474 18.83 -15.53 -11.97
C PRO A 474 19.90 -16.26 -11.15
N SER A 475 21.11 -15.72 -11.08
CA SER A 475 22.16 -16.22 -10.18
C SER A 475 22.17 -15.41 -8.89
N ARG A 476 20.99 -15.28 -8.24
CA ARG A 476 20.99 -15.17 -6.78
C ARG A 476 21.59 -16.48 -6.26
N PRO A 477 22.64 -16.48 -5.43
CA PRO A 477 23.18 -17.73 -4.91
C PRO A 477 22.05 -18.49 -4.20
N LEU A 478 21.82 -19.74 -4.60
CA LEU A 478 20.81 -20.64 -4.04
C LEU A 478 20.97 -20.82 -2.52
N ILE A 479 22.18 -20.56 -2.01
CA ILE A 479 22.53 -20.59 -0.60
C ILE A 479 22.95 -19.19 -0.17
N ARG A 480 22.09 -18.50 0.61
CA ARG A 480 22.50 -17.32 1.38
C ARG A 480 23.23 -17.80 2.64
N SER A 481 24.56 -17.73 2.65
CA SER A 481 25.34 -17.88 3.88
C SER A 481 25.00 -16.73 4.85
N ARG A 482 24.67 -17.05 6.11
CA ARG A 482 24.45 -16.06 7.19
C ARG A 482 25.63 -15.09 7.36
N SER A 483 26.83 -15.47 6.89
CA SER A 483 28.07 -14.72 7.09
C SER A 483 28.25 -13.53 6.13
N ALA A 484 27.57 -13.49 4.97
CA ALA A 484 27.72 -12.38 4.02
C ALA A 484 27.09 -11.06 4.55
N SER A 485 26.07 -11.16 5.39
CA SER A 485 25.48 -10.02 6.10
C SER A 485 26.44 -9.38 7.11
N SER A 486 27.39 -10.16 7.62
CA SER A 486 28.30 -9.74 8.71
C SER A 486 29.49 -8.92 8.19
N MET A 487 29.96 -9.14 6.96
CA MET A 487 31.07 -8.35 6.39
C MET A 487 30.65 -6.94 5.95
N ASN A 488 29.38 -6.74 5.55
CA ASN A 488 28.87 -5.41 5.21
C ASN A 488 28.56 -4.53 6.44
N VAL A 489 28.51 -5.12 7.64
CA VAL A 489 28.33 -4.38 8.91
C VAL A 489 29.60 -3.62 9.30
N ALA A 490 30.79 -4.11 8.93
CA ALA A 490 32.05 -3.47 9.29
C ALA A 490 32.28 -2.12 8.56
N LEU A 491 31.74 -1.95 7.35
CA LEU A 491 31.86 -0.73 6.55
C LEU A 491 30.74 0.30 6.80
N ALA A 492 29.62 -0.11 7.43
CA ALA A 492 28.47 0.75 7.69
C ALA A 492 28.47 1.41 9.09
N ARG A 493 29.64 1.50 9.74
CA ARG A 493 29.86 1.99 11.12
C ARG A 493 29.55 3.48 11.37
N LYS A 494 28.86 4.16 10.45
CA LYS A 494 28.45 5.57 10.58
C LYS A 494 26.93 5.80 10.56
N GLN A 495 26.12 4.75 10.59
CA GLN A 495 24.66 4.89 10.59
C GLN A 495 24.09 4.77 12.00
N THR A 496 23.09 5.63 12.28
CA THR A 496 22.24 5.66 13.47
C THR A 496 21.74 4.27 13.88
N PRO A 497 21.36 4.05 15.15
CA PRO A 497 20.78 2.78 15.58
C PRO A 497 19.63 2.40 14.63
N LYS A 498 19.71 1.20 14.05
CA LYS A 498 18.68 0.68 13.16
C LYS A 498 17.41 0.47 13.99
N ARG A 499 16.40 1.29 13.74
CA ARG A 499 15.08 1.22 14.39
C ARG A 499 14.06 0.66 13.41
N PRO A 500 12.98 0.02 13.90
CA PRO A 500 11.82 -0.23 13.06
C PRO A 500 11.31 1.07 12.44
N THR A 501 10.74 0.97 11.25
CA THR A 501 10.29 2.12 10.45
C THR A 501 8.86 2.48 10.81
N ALA A 502 7.98 1.49 10.94
CA ALA A 502 6.60 1.70 11.35
C ALA A 502 5.97 0.41 11.90
N VAL A 503 4.83 0.58 12.58
CA VAL A 503 3.93 -0.50 12.98
C VAL A 503 2.57 -0.28 12.31
N THR A 504 2.00 -1.33 11.74
CA THR A 504 0.71 -1.28 11.06
C THR A 504 -0.24 -2.34 11.61
N ILE A 505 -1.53 -2.14 11.32
CA ILE A 505 -2.57 -3.06 11.73
C ILE A 505 -3.60 -3.26 10.62
N LYS A 506 -3.98 -4.52 10.37
CA LYS A 506 -5.02 -4.89 9.41
C LYS A 506 -6.15 -5.60 10.14
N HIS A 507 -7.35 -5.04 10.02
CA HIS A 507 -8.60 -5.47 10.68
C HIS A 507 -9.38 -6.46 9.80
N GLY A 508 -10.43 -7.08 10.35
CA GLY A 508 -11.29 -8.00 9.60
C GLY A 508 -10.54 -9.23 9.06
N ILE A 509 -9.73 -9.85 9.92
CA ILE A 509 -8.98 -11.06 9.60
C ILE A 509 -9.71 -12.27 10.15
N VAL A 510 -9.74 -13.33 9.36
CA VAL A 510 -10.19 -14.66 9.78
C VAL A 510 -9.02 -15.63 9.69
N VAL A 511 -8.76 -16.35 10.77
CA VAL A 511 -7.77 -17.41 10.79
C VAL A 511 -8.43 -18.71 10.39
N LEU A 512 -7.97 -19.29 9.28
CA LEU A 512 -8.37 -20.59 8.77
C LEU A 512 -7.30 -21.62 9.15
N ASN A 513 -7.66 -22.55 10.02
CA ASN A 513 -6.84 -23.67 10.44
C ASN A 513 -7.26 -24.93 9.69
N VAL A 514 -6.32 -25.60 9.04
CA VAL A 514 -6.54 -26.89 8.38
C VAL A 514 -5.60 -27.93 8.99
N HIS A 515 -6.18 -28.91 9.67
CA HIS A 515 -5.46 -30.05 10.24
C HIS A 515 -5.59 -31.27 9.34
N SER A 516 -4.47 -31.76 8.82
CA SER A 516 -4.41 -32.92 7.94
C SER A 516 -4.72 -34.21 8.68
N ASN A 517 -5.71 -34.95 8.18
CA ASN A 517 -6.08 -36.26 8.72
C ASN A 517 -5.29 -37.40 8.07
N LYS A 518 -4.41 -37.08 7.10
CA LYS A 518 -3.76 -38.04 6.21
C LYS A 518 -2.26 -38.10 6.44
N ARG A 519 -1.69 -39.30 6.32
CA ARG A 519 -0.23 -39.56 6.26
C ARG A 519 0.34 -39.18 4.87
N THR A 520 -0.03 -38.01 4.36
CA THR A 520 0.35 -37.50 3.05
C THR A 520 1.58 -36.61 3.12
N ARG A 521 2.43 -36.64 2.08
CA ARG A 521 3.59 -35.74 1.98
C ARG A 521 3.12 -34.28 1.99
N ALA A 522 3.70 -33.45 2.87
CA ALA A 522 3.27 -32.07 3.14
C ALA A 522 3.10 -31.18 1.88
N HIS A 523 3.90 -31.37 0.84
CA HIS A 523 3.81 -30.58 -0.39
C HIS A 523 2.50 -30.79 -1.17
N GLY A 524 1.98 -32.02 -1.22
CA GLY A 524 0.72 -32.32 -1.91
C GLY A 524 -0.46 -31.73 -1.16
N PHE A 525 -0.42 -31.76 0.17
CA PHE A 525 -1.43 -31.14 1.02
C PHE A 525 -1.52 -29.63 0.79
N LEU A 526 -0.38 -28.92 0.86
CA LEU A 526 -0.31 -27.48 0.61
C LEU A 526 -0.79 -27.08 -0.78
N MET A 527 -0.36 -27.81 -1.83
CA MET A 527 -0.79 -27.55 -3.21
C MET A 527 -2.32 -27.57 -3.33
N ASN A 528 -2.97 -28.56 -2.73
CA ASN A 528 -4.43 -28.69 -2.82
C ASN A 528 -5.15 -27.60 -2.02
N ILE A 529 -4.64 -27.21 -0.85
CA ILE A 529 -5.18 -26.07 -0.09
C ILE A 529 -5.15 -24.81 -0.95
N PHE A 530 -3.99 -24.42 -1.48
CA PHE A 530 -3.89 -23.19 -2.27
C PHE A 530 -4.68 -23.26 -3.58
N SER A 531 -4.81 -24.44 -4.19
CA SER A 531 -5.65 -24.63 -5.38
C SER A 531 -7.15 -24.44 -5.09
N ILE A 532 -7.60 -24.81 -3.88
CA ILE A 532 -8.97 -24.57 -3.43
C ILE A 532 -9.17 -23.08 -3.16
N LEU A 533 -8.26 -22.44 -2.43
CA LEU A 533 -8.36 -21.01 -2.13
C LEU A 533 -8.38 -20.15 -3.40
N ASP A 534 -7.54 -20.47 -4.39
CA ASP A 534 -7.53 -19.77 -5.69
C ASP A 534 -8.85 -19.93 -6.45
N ARG A 535 -9.43 -21.15 -6.45
CA ARG A 535 -10.73 -21.42 -7.08
C ARG A 535 -11.86 -20.59 -6.47
N PHE A 536 -11.80 -20.33 -5.17
CA PHE A 536 -12.77 -19.50 -4.45
C PHE A 536 -12.31 -18.05 -4.29
N HIS A 537 -11.24 -17.63 -4.99
CA HIS A 537 -10.73 -16.26 -4.99
C HIS A 537 -10.42 -15.71 -3.58
N LEU A 538 -9.98 -16.57 -2.67
CA LEU A 538 -9.61 -16.21 -1.30
C LEU A 538 -8.13 -15.81 -1.24
N SER A 539 -7.87 -14.58 -0.83
CA SER A 539 -6.51 -14.06 -0.62
C SER A 539 -5.98 -14.42 0.76
N VAL A 540 -4.78 -15.00 0.80
CA VAL A 540 -4.07 -15.34 2.04
C VAL A 540 -3.02 -14.27 2.33
N ASP A 541 -3.07 -13.69 3.54
CA ASP A 541 -2.12 -12.67 3.98
C ASP A 541 -0.91 -13.28 4.70
N LEU A 542 -1.15 -14.21 5.62
CA LEU A 542 -0.13 -14.90 6.41
C LEU A 542 -0.34 -16.39 6.36
N ILE A 543 0.77 -17.14 6.34
CA ILE A 543 0.78 -18.59 6.42
C ILE A 543 1.73 -19.00 7.53
N SER A 544 1.26 -19.88 8.40
CA SER A 544 2.07 -20.64 9.34
C SER A 544 1.82 -22.13 9.10
N SER A 545 2.87 -22.93 8.99
CA SER A 545 2.75 -24.35 8.67
C SER A 545 3.59 -25.20 9.60
N SER A 546 3.05 -26.36 9.97
CA SER A 546 3.75 -27.50 10.56
C SER A 546 3.62 -28.70 9.62
N GLU A 547 4.06 -29.89 10.05
CA GLU A 547 3.97 -31.11 9.23
C GLU A 547 2.51 -31.50 8.91
N VAL A 548 1.59 -31.25 9.85
CA VAL A 548 0.18 -31.67 9.75
C VAL A 548 -0.84 -30.54 9.94
N HIS A 549 -0.43 -29.34 10.36
CA HIS A 549 -1.31 -28.17 10.48
C HIS A 549 -0.86 -27.05 9.55
N VAL A 550 -1.83 -26.40 8.92
CA VAL A 550 -1.62 -25.16 8.17
C VAL A 550 -2.63 -24.14 8.69
N SER A 551 -2.11 -23.03 9.21
CA SER A 551 -2.90 -21.90 9.68
C SER A 551 -2.69 -20.74 8.72
N MET A 552 -3.77 -20.12 8.28
CA MET A 552 -3.75 -19.06 7.28
C MET A 552 -4.58 -17.88 7.76
N ALA A 553 -4.03 -16.68 7.69
CA ALA A 553 -4.79 -15.46 7.91
C ALA A 553 -5.39 -15.00 6.57
N LEU A 554 -6.72 -14.94 6.50
CA LEU A 554 -7.47 -14.47 5.33
C LEU A 554 -8.05 -13.10 5.63
N HIS A 555 -7.99 -12.19 4.67
CA HIS A 555 -8.72 -10.92 4.77
C HIS A 555 -10.14 -11.09 4.27
N SER A 556 -11.13 -10.85 5.13
CA SER A 556 -12.54 -10.92 4.72
C SER A 556 -13.42 -10.02 5.58
N GLU A 557 -13.86 -8.91 5.01
CA GLU A 557 -14.69 -7.90 5.70
C GLU A 557 -16.05 -8.46 6.17
N ASN A 558 -16.58 -9.50 5.51
CA ASN A 558 -17.92 -10.05 5.75
C ASN A 558 -17.91 -11.59 5.91
N ALA A 559 -16.82 -12.19 6.39
CA ALA A 559 -16.71 -13.65 6.44
C ALA A 559 -17.70 -14.28 7.43
N LEU A 560 -17.87 -13.69 8.60
CA LEU A 560 -18.62 -14.27 9.72
C LEU A 560 -19.58 -13.22 10.29
N LEU A 561 -20.85 -13.56 10.46
CA LEU A 561 -21.85 -12.73 11.13
C LEU A 561 -22.25 -13.40 12.45
N SER A 562 -22.39 -12.60 13.51
CA SER A 562 -23.04 -12.99 14.75
C SER A 562 -24.53 -13.23 14.49
N GLY A 563 -25.02 -14.44 14.73
CA GLY A 563 -26.43 -14.76 14.56
C GLY A 563 -27.26 -14.12 15.68
N GLY A 564 -28.16 -13.20 15.34
CA GLY A 564 -29.18 -12.71 16.26
C GLY A 564 -30.29 -13.75 16.46
N GLY A 565 -30.17 -14.54 17.52
CA GLY A 565 -31.15 -15.52 18.01
C GLY A 565 -30.65 -16.11 19.33
N ASP A 566 -31.52 -16.77 20.09
CA ASP A 566 -31.32 -17.18 21.50
C ASP A 566 -30.08 -18.08 21.81
N ASP A 567 -29.28 -18.44 20.80
CA ASP A 567 -27.98 -19.10 20.89
C ASP A 567 -26.88 -18.15 20.38
N GLU A 568 -26.33 -17.29 21.26
CA GLU A 568 -25.42 -16.18 20.91
C GLU A 568 -24.01 -16.60 20.40
N ASP A 569 -23.69 -17.90 20.37
CA ASP A 569 -22.33 -18.42 20.08
C ASP A 569 -22.12 -19.00 18.67
N GLU A 570 -23.15 -19.09 17.81
CA GLU A 570 -23.00 -19.72 16.48
C GLU A 570 -22.66 -18.69 15.38
N LEU A 571 -21.35 -18.52 15.10
CA LEU A 571 -20.86 -17.72 13.98
C LEU A 571 -21.26 -18.37 12.64
N LYS A 572 -22.02 -17.65 11.82
CA LYS A 572 -22.43 -18.13 10.48
C LYS A 572 -21.56 -17.52 9.39
N ILE A 573 -21.11 -18.36 8.47
CA ILE A 573 -20.34 -17.94 7.29
C ILE A 573 -21.29 -17.22 6.33
N ALA A 574 -21.11 -15.91 6.15
CA ALA A 574 -21.92 -15.11 5.23
C ALA A 574 -21.33 -15.08 3.81
N SER A 575 -20.00 -15.26 3.68
CA SER A 575 -19.32 -15.32 2.40
C SER A 575 -19.53 -16.69 1.74
N LYS A 576 -20.22 -16.72 0.60
CA LYS A 576 -20.42 -17.94 -0.21
C LYS A 576 -19.08 -18.57 -0.64
N ASP A 577 -18.09 -17.72 -0.94
CA ASP A 577 -16.76 -18.18 -1.37
C ASP A 577 -16.01 -18.84 -0.22
N LEU A 578 -16.07 -18.25 0.98
CA LEU A 578 -15.46 -18.84 2.18
C LEU A 578 -16.16 -20.15 2.55
N GLN A 579 -17.49 -20.19 2.49
CA GLN A 579 -18.25 -21.40 2.77
C GLN A 579 -17.87 -22.54 1.81
N GLY A 580 -17.85 -22.24 0.50
CA GLY A 580 -17.44 -23.22 -0.51
C GLY A 580 -16.01 -23.72 -0.32
N ALA A 581 -15.09 -22.83 0.07
CA ALA A 581 -13.72 -23.21 0.38
C ALA A 581 -13.63 -24.13 1.60
N VAL A 582 -14.35 -23.83 2.68
CA VAL A 582 -14.37 -24.64 3.91
C VAL A 582 -14.91 -26.04 3.63
N GLU A 583 -16.02 -26.15 2.90
CA GLU A 583 -16.59 -27.44 2.47
C GLU A 583 -15.60 -28.25 1.63
N ALA A 584 -14.93 -27.60 0.66
CA ALA A 584 -13.94 -28.26 -0.18
C ALA A 584 -12.70 -28.70 0.61
N LEU A 585 -12.23 -27.87 1.55
CA LEU A 585 -11.10 -28.14 2.43
C LEU A 585 -11.39 -29.26 3.44
N GLY A 586 -12.66 -29.46 3.83
CA GLY A 586 -13.08 -30.58 4.67
C GLY A 586 -12.69 -31.97 4.13
N ASN A 587 -12.51 -32.10 2.81
CA ASN A 587 -12.02 -33.34 2.18
C ASN A 587 -10.53 -33.63 2.44
N TRP A 588 -9.80 -32.62 2.90
CA TRP A 588 -8.35 -32.65 3.10
C TRP A 588 -7.97 -32.66 4.58
N GLY A 589 -8.86 -32.19 5.46
CA GLY A 589 -8.58 -32.10 6.88
C GLY A 589 -9.76 -31.60 7.69
N MET A 590 -9.59 -31.61 9.01
CA MET A 590 -10.46 -30.85 9.90
C MET A 590 -10.20 -29.36 9.69
N VAL A 591 -11.26 -28.58 9.50
CA VAL A 591 -11.20 -27.15 9.26
C VAL A 591 -11.76 -26.42 10.47
N ASP A 592 -11.02 -25.44 10.97
CA ASP A 592 -11.40 -24.56 12.06
C ASP A 592 -11.24 -23.10 11.61
N LEU A 593 -12.16 -22.25 12.06
CA LEU A 593 -12.26 -20.85 11.67
C LEU A 593 -12.36 -19.97 12.92
N VAL A 594 -11.42 -19.04 13.05
CA VAL A 594 -11.40 -18.05 14.12
C VAL A 594 -11.58 -16.66 13.52
N GLY A 595 -12.75 -16.05 13.78
CA GLY A 595 -13.07 -14.68 13.37
C GLY A 595 -12.66 -13.63 14.39
N GLY A 596 -12.88 -12.35 14.05
CA GLY A 596 -12.60 -11.23 14.97
C GLY A 596 -11.12 -11.07 15.28
N MET A 597 -10.26 -11.29 14.27
CA MET A 597 -8.81 -11.20 14.41
C MET A 597 -8.26 -9.99 13.66
N ALA A 598 -7.05 -9.57 14.04
CA ALA A 598 -6.29 -8.53 13.38
C ALA A 598 -4.82 -8.94 13.20
N ILE A 599 -4.20 -8.48 12.11
CA ILE A 599 -2.75 -8.64 11.89
C ILE A 599 -2.04 -7.39 12.38
N VAL A 600 -1.09 -7.54 13.30
CA VAL A 600 -0.13 -6.50 13.69
C VAL A 600 1.20 -6.78 13.02
N SER A 601 1.73 -5.80 12.30
CA SER A 601 2.98 -5.91 11.55
C SER A 601 3.98 -4.85 11.97
N LEU A 602 5.19 -5.28 12.32
CA LEU A 602 6.34 -4.40 12.52
C LEU A 602 7.14 -4.39 11.21
N VAL A 603 7.29 -3.20 10.62
CA VAL A 603 7.97 -3.00 9.35
C VAL A 603 9.23 -2.19 9.55
N GLY A 604 10.33 -2.61 8.93
CA GLY A 604 11.54 -1.81 8.87
C GLY A 604 12.63 -2.46 8.06
N ARG A 605 13.54 -1.66 7.52
CA ARG A 605 14.67 -2.21 6.78
C ARG A 605 15.54 -3.09 7.68
N GLN A 606 15.87 -4.29 7.18
CA GLN A 606 16.81 -5.21 7.83
C GLN A 606 16.40 -5.58 9.27
N LEU A 607 15.11 -5.74 9.56
CA LEU A 607 14.61 -6.28 10.84
C LEU A 607 15.34 -7.57 11.24
N ARG A 608 15.68 -8.42 10.26
CA ARG A 608 16.47 -9.64 10.49
C ARG A 608 17.84 -9.38 11.13
N ASN A 609 18.45 -8.23 10.85
CA ASN A 609 19.75 -7.84 11.39
C ASN A 609 19.62 -7.02 12.69
N MET A 610 18.39 -6.64 13.09
CA MET A 610 18.12 -5.98 14.37
C MET A 610 17.95 -7.07 15.45
N VAL A 611 19.07 -7.62 15.91
CA VAL A 611 19.07 -8.69 16.92
C VAL A 611 18.29 -8.23 18.16
N GLY A 612 17.33 -9.05 18.59
CA GLY A 612 16.48 -8.78 19.75
C GLY A 612 15.18 -8.04 19.43
N ILE A 613 14.99 -7.51 18.21
CA ILE A 613 13.76 -6.75 17.90
C ILE A 613 12.51 -7.62 17.96
N SER A 614 12.55 -8.84 17.40
CA SER A 614 11.42 -9.77 17.47
C SER A 614 11.07 -10.13 18.91
N GLY A 615 12.11 -10.39 19.73
CA GLY A 615 11.93 -10.68 21.15
C GLY A 615 11.24 -9.53 21.88
N ARG A 616 11.73 -8.29 21.69
CA ARG A 616 11.11 -7.10 22.28
C ARG A 616 9.68 -6.88 21.80
N PHE A 617 9.42 -7.05 20.50
CA PHE A 617 8.08 -6.89 19.93
C PHE A 617 7.08 -7.84 20.58
N PHE A 618 7.41 -9.12 20.71
CA PHE A 618 6.52 -10.09 21.34
C PHE A 618 6.47 -9.95 22.87
N SER A 619 7.57 -9.58 23.53
CA SER A 619 7.57 -9.27 24.98
C SER A 619 6.65 -8.11 25.30
N VAL A 620 6.70 -7.01 24.53
CA VAL A 620 5.82 -5.84 24.72
C VAL A 620 4.34 -6.22 24.59
N LEU A 621 3.99 -7.05 23.61
CA LEU A 621 2.62 -7.54 23.46
C LEU A 621 2.19 -8.39 24.67
N GLY A 622 3.02 -9.36 25.06
CA GLY A 622 2.73 -10.27 26.18
C GLY A 622 2.64 -9.55 27.54
N GLU A 623 3.56 -8.63 27.83
CA GLU A 623 3.57 -7.81 29.06
C GLU A 623 2.34 -6.92 29.18
N ASN A 624 1.74 -6.54 28.05
CA ASN A 624 0.51 -5.74 28.01
C ASN A 624 -0.75 -6.61 27.86
N GLY A 625 -0.65 -7.92 28.08
CA GLY A 625 -1.78 -8.85 28.07
C GLY A 625 -2.44 -8.99 26.70
N VAL A 626 -1.69 -8.85 25.62
CA VAL A 626 -2.15 -9.13 24.25
C VAL A 626 -1.73 -10.55 23.89
N ASN A 627 -2.70 -11.44 23.71
CA ASN A 627 -2.44 -12.81 23.31
C ASN A 627 -2.13 -12.90 21.81
N ILE A 628 -1.20 -13.78 21.43
CA ILE A 628 -0.78 -13.97 20.04
C ILE A 628 -1.28 -15.33 19.54
N GLU A 629 -2.13 -15.30 18.52
CA GLU A 629 -2.70 -16.50 17.90
C GLU A 629 -1.74 -17.12 16.87
N MET A 630 -1.11 -16.27 16.06
CA MET A 630 -0.23 -16.72 14.98
C MET A 630 0.97 -15.79 14.87
N ILE A 631 2.14 -16.34 14.59
CA ILE A 631 3.35 -15.59 14.25
C ILE A 631 3.76 -15.94 12.83
N SER A 632 4.10 -14.93 12.04
CA SER A 632 4.71 -15.11 10.73
C SER A 632 5.94 -14.21 10.60
N GLN A 633 7.10 -14.86 10.52
CA GLN A 633 8.38 -14.21 10.23
C GLN A 633 9.04 -15.00 9.10
N GLY A 634 8.98 -14.46 7.88
CA GLY A 634 9.44 -15.13 6.66
C GLY A 634 10.85 -14.76 6.20
N ALA A 635 11.13 -15.03 4.92
CA ALA A 635 12.39 -14.71 4.24
C ALA A 635 12.60 -13.21 3.95
N SER A 636 11.55 -12.39 4.11
CA SER A 636 11.64 -10.93 4.01
C SER A 636 12.40 -10.39 5.21
N GLU A 637 13.46 -9.62 4.97
CA GLU A 637 14.23 -8.97 6.04
C GLU A 637 13.53 -7.70 6.55
N ILE A 638 12.26 -7.48 6.19
CA ILE A 638 11.58 -6.18 6.26
C ILE A 638 10.33 -6.20 7.14
N ASN A 639 9.73 -7.37 7.39
CA ASN A 639 8.45 -7.47 8.09
C ASN A 639 8.44 -8.61 9.13
N ILE A 640 7.85 -8.35 10.29
CA ILE A 640 7.50 -9.34 11.33
C ILE A 640 6.02 -9.14 11.64
N SER A 641 5.21 -10.16 11.43
CA SER A 641 3.76 -10.08 11.62
C SER A 641 3.27 -11.09 12.64
N CYS A 642 2.21 -10.73 13.35
CA CYS A 642 1.46 -11.65 14.18
C CYS A 642 -0.04 -11.37 14.11
N VAL A 643 -0.84 -12.39 14.40
CA VAL A 643 -2.29 -12.29 14.50
C VAL A 643 -2.68 -12.25 15.96
N ILE A 644 -3.54 -11.30 16.31
CA ILE A 644 -4.08 -11.07 17.64
C ILE A 644 -5.59 -10.90 17.54
N GLU A 645 -6.29 -10.94 18.68
CA GLU A 645 -7.71 -10.60 18.69
C GLU A 645 -7.95 -9.13 18.32
N GLU A 646 -8.98 -8.87 17.52
CA GLU A 646 -9.29 -7.54 16.99
C GLU A 646 -9.65 -6.54 18.09
N ARG A 647 -10.23 -6.99 19.21
CA ARG A 647 -10.47 -6.15 20.40
C ARG A 647 -9.20 -5.54 21.00
N ASP A 648 -8.04 -6.19 20.79
CA ASP A 648 -6.74 -5.76 21.30
C ASP A 648 -5.95 -4.91 20.30
N ALA A 649 -6.49 -4.72 19.10
CA ALA A 649 -5.81 -4.10 17.98
C ALA A 649 -5.23 -2.71 18.31
N ASP A 650 -6.07 -1.81 18.82
CA ASP A 650 -5.66 -0.43 19.10
C ASP A 650 -4.72 -0.35 20.31
N ARG A 651 -4.89 -1.25 21.30
CA ARG A 651 -3.99 -1.39 22.45
C ARG A 651 -2.61 -1.86 21.98
N ALA A 652 -2.56 -2.94 21.20
CA ALA A 652 -1.34 -3.50 20.63
C ALA A 652 -0.56 -2.45 19.81
N LEU A 653 -1.25 -1.72 18.93
CA LEU A 653 -0.65 -0.67 18.12
C LEU A 653 -0.01 0.43 18.98
N ASN A 654 -0.72 0.90 20.02
CA ASN A 654 -0.23 1.94 20.92
C ASN A 654 0.96 1.48 21.77
N VAL A 655 0.89 0.30 22.40
CA VAL A 655 1.97 -0.19 23.27
C VAL A 655 3.23 -0.52 22.48
N VAL A 656 3.09 -1.10 21.29
CA VAL A 656 4.22 -1.39 20.40
C VAL A 656 4.85 -0.08 19.91
N HIS A 657 4.03 0.87 19.45
CA HIS A 657 4.55 2.15 18.99
C HIS A 657 5.30 2.89 20.12
N THR A 658 4.68 2.96 21.29
CA THR A 658 5.25 3.62 22.46
C THR A 658 6.59 2.98 22.85
N ASN A 659 6.65 1.67 23.06
CA ASN A 659 7.85 0.99 23.54
C ASN A 659 8.97 0.89 22.49
N LEU A 660 8.63 0.77 21.20
CA LEU A 660 9.63 0.60 20.14
C LEU A 660 10.01 1.89 19.42
N PHE A 661 9.25 2.98 19.54
CA PHE A 661 9.52 4.23 18.80
C PHE A 661 9.74 5.43 19.71
N THR A 662 9.16 5.46 20.92
CA THR A 662 9.31 6.60 21.84
C THR A 662 10.39 6.38 22.90
N PHE A 663 10.53 5.16 23.43
CA PHE A 663 11.44 4.84 24.54
C PHE A 663 12.79 4.24 24.13
N LEU A 664 13.19 4.35 22.86
CA LEU A 664 14.53 3.94 22.38
C LEU A 664 15.62 5.02 22.58
N GLU A 665 15.45 5.93 23.54
CA GLU A 665 16.44 6.95 23.92
C GLU A 665 17.32 6.49 25.08
#